data_AF-A0A8T7F2X2-F1
#
_entry.id   AF-A0A8T7F2X2-F1
#
_cell.length_a   1.000
_cell.length_b   1.000
_cell.length_c   1.000
_cell.angle_alpha   90.00
_cell.angle_beta   90.00
_cell.angle_gamma   90.00
#
_symmetry.space_group_name_H-M   'P 1'
#
loop_
_entity.id
_entity.type
_entity.pdbx_description
1 polymer ?
#
loop_
_entity_poly.entity_id
_entity_poly.type
_entity_poly.pdbx_seq_one_letter_code
_entity_poly.pdbx_strand_id
1 'polypeptide(L)'
;MKTPRTPIAIFTQRLPALGLIIAIVAGVVTLQSPVRAQDNKQFLTEQALAAAVVPPRDRLDLAQRLKGVGEIAPPPTTPAKTYQVGDVEQFFAQNDETGLFTVDATLVYLNDVIYMWVEDGYTVDYDSLKNAADEFATQVYEPARDVFGSEWSPGIDGDPRLHVLHVSNLGAYIAAYYYSEQEYPNEAVSSSNEKEMFYVNLDTMLPYIGSPYYVGVLAHEFQHMIHWVNDANETSWVNEGLSELSAFIGGYGPSDFTPSFLNEPSTQLTHWPEDDRGVVYGASFLFNAYLLERFGIEFIKTMVADDANGMQSVQNTLDALAITDPLTGEPITASQVFAEWTAANYLNDAKVGDGRYVYTHPDLAEIVEITGGVEQIGLPTTMEHESVNQWGTNYYTLKGGPDAQNVTIQFSGNETVPVIPTSAHSGQFAMWSNRVDDSDARLTREVDLTSVRSATLTFWAWYNIEELWDFAYVMISTDGTTWTPIATDRTTTENPFNTGYGAGYTATSGDWVQETIDLSAYAGQKIQLRFEYITDDAVVRDGFLLDDVSIPEIGFSDDFEQPIDTSWVTEGWAQIDNVLRQSFTLQLIQEMADGTITVELLLTDENAPSGEWTLPLGGDVKNWTLVVSGLAPVTIIPANFNLTITAQ
;
A
#
# COMPACT_ATOMS: atom_id res chain seq x y z
N MET A 1 -39.79 21.03 -2.98
CA MET A 1 -40.43 19.69 -2.91
C MET A 1 -39.54 18.69 -3.62
N LYS A 2 -38.60 18.10 -2.88
CA LYS A 2 -37.98 16.78 -3.05
C LYS A 2 -37.12 16.59 -1.79
N THR A 3 -37.08 15.35 -1.32
CA THR A 3 -36.78 14.85 0.02
C THR A 3 -35.32 15.04 0.49
N PRO A 4 -35.06 15.17 1.80
CA PRO A 4 -33.70 15.16 2.34
C PRO A 4 -33.11 13.74 2.35
N ARG A 5 -31.83 13.61 1.98
CA ARG A 5 -31.03 12.39 2.17
C ARG A 5 -30.78 12.20 3.67
N THR A 6 -30.84 10.95 4.14
CA THR A 6 -30.72 10.60 5.56
C THR A 6 -29.30 10.09 5.80
N PRO A 7 -28.58 10.54 6.85
CA PRO A 7 -27.32 9.92 7.25
C PRO A 7 -27.57 8.49 7.76
N ILE A 8 -26.61 7.60 7.50
CA ILE A 8 -26.65 6.17 7.80
C ILE A 8 -26.96 5.94 9.28
N ALA A 9 -28.03 5.19 9.57
CA ALA A 9 -28.43 4.84 10.92
C ALA A 9 -27.64 3.63 11.43
N ILE A 10 -27.04 3.77 12.61
CA ILE A 10 -26.38 2.72 13.39
C ILE A 10 -27.33 1.52 13.57
N PHE A 11 -27.01 0.37 12.97
CA PHE A 11 -27.79 -0.86 13.09
C PHE A 11 -27.38 -1.65 14.35
N THR A 12 -28.27 -1.70 15.34
CA THR A 12 -28.22 -2.71 16.42
C THR A 12 -28.79 -4.04 15.91
N GLN A 13 -27.99 -5.12 15.96
CA GLN A 13 -28.35 -6.48 15.55
C GLN A 13 -29.55 -7.06 16.32
N ARG A 14 -30.46 -7.73 15.59
CA ARG A 14 -31.40 -8.73 16.13
C ARG A 14 -31.04 -10.11 15.58
N LEU A 15 -30.80 -11.07 16.48
CA LEU A 15 -30.59 -12.49 16.18
C LEU A 15 -31.74 -13.11 15.36
N PRO A 16 -31.47 -13.90 14.29
CA PRO A 16 -32.49 -14.71 13.65
C PRO A 16 -32.60 -16.11 14.27
N ALA A 17 -33.80 -16.67 14.15
CA ALA A 17 -34.19 -17.97 14.69
C ALA A 17 -33.60 -19.15 13.90
N LEU A 18 -33.22 -20.21 14.63
CA LEU A 18 -32.75 -21.50 14.10
C LEU A 18 -33.69 -22.06 13.01
N GLY A 19 -33.18 -22.12 11.78
CA GLY A 19 -33.73 -22.89 10.67
C GLY A 19 -33.04 -24.25 10.54
N LEU A 20 -33.84 -25.30 10.38
CA LEU A 20 -33.44 -26.70 10.31
C LEU A 20 -32.62 -27.01 9.04
N ILE A 21 -31.37 -27.45 9.19
CA ILE A 21 -30.51 -27.89 8.08
C ILE A 21 -31.00 -29.24 7.53
N ILE A 22 -31.37 -29.28 6.25
CA ILE A 22 -31.56 -30.52 5.49
C ILE A 22 -30.22 -30.87 4.86
N ALA A 23 -29.61 -31.96 5.33
CA ALA A 23 -28.40 -32.52 4.73
C ALA A 23 -28.75 -33.17 3.37
N ILE A 24 -28.33 -32.53 2.28
CA ILE A 24 -28.22 -33.18 0.97
C ILE A 24 -26.92 -33.97 0.96
N VAL A 25 -26.98 -35.23 0.54
CA VAL A 25 -25.86 -36.16 0.48
C VAL A 25 -24.89 -35.68 -0.61
N ALA A 26 -23.80 -35.03 -0.21
CA ALA A 26 -22.68 -34.72 -1.09
C ALA A 26 -22.02 -36.02 -1.57
N GLY A 27 -21.74 -36.11 -2.88
CA GLY A 27 -20.86 -37.13 -3.43
C GLY A 27 -19.48 -37.04 -2.76
N VAL A 28 -18.83 -38.18 -2.55
CA VAL A 28 -17.53 -38.24 -1.88
C VAL A 28 -16.49 -37.60 -2.80
N VAL A 29 -16.09 -36.36 -2.51
CA VAL A 29 -14.84 -35.78 -3.02
C VAL A 29 -13.70 -36.54 -2.34
N THR A 30 -12.88 -37.25 -3.11
CA THR A 30 -11.60 -37.76 -2.58
C THR A 30 -10.60 -36.62 -2.62
N LEU A 31 -10.44 -35.96 -1.47
CA LEU A 31 -9.51 -34.85 -1.27
C LEU A 31 -8.07 -35.37 -1.08
N GLN A 32 -7.15 -34.91 -1.92
CA GLN A 32 -5.72 -34.97 -1.65
C GLN A 32 -5.09 -33.60 -1.91
N SER A 33 -5.40 -32.63 -1.04
CA SER A 33 -4.46 -31.53 -0.80
C SER A 33 -3.43 -32.07 0.20
N PRO A 34 -2.16 -32.28 -0.18
CA PRO A 34 -1.17 -32.66 0.80
C PRO A 34 -1.10 -31.56 1.87
N VAL A 35 -1.41 -31.94 3.12
CA VAL A 35 -1.07 -31.11 4.29
C VAL A 35 0.41 -30.84 4.16
N ARG A 36 0.79 -29.56 4.23
CA ARG A 36 2.17 -29.16 4.19
C ARG A 36 2.93 -30.00 5.22
N ALA A 37 3.96 -30.73 4.78
CA ALA A 37 4.82 -31.43 5.73
C ALA A 37 5.29 -30.39 6.76
N GLN A 38 5.46 -30.76 8.05
CA GLN A 38 6.05 -29.84 9.03
C GLN A 38 7.33 -29.28 8.42
N ASP A 39 7.27 -28.00 8.04
CA ASP A 39 8.24 -27.44 7.13
C ASP A 39 9.47 -27.11 7.97
N ASN A 40 10.42 -28.06 8.06
CA ASN A 40 11.73 -27.79 8.64
C ASN A 40 12.55 -26.81 7.77
N LYS A 41 11.99 -26.36 6.64
CA LYS A 41 12.56 -25.33 5.77
C LYS A 41 12.34 -23.97 6.44
N GLN A 42 13.43 -23.42 6.97
CA GLN A 42 13.45 -22.04 7.46
C GLN A 42 13.48 -21.09 6.27
N PHE A 43 12.46 -20.25 6.14
CA PHE A 43 12.46 -19.13 5.21
C PHE A 43 13.16 -17.97 5.91
N LEU A 44 14.45 -17.78 5.60
CA LEU A 44 15.29 -16.82 6.31
C LEU A 44 14.96 -15.39 5.91
N THR A 45 14.67 -15.15 4.63
CA THR A 45 14.12 -13.87 4.17
C THR A 45 12.86 -13.49 4.98
N GLU A 46 11.87 -14.38 5.11
CA GLU A 46 10.64 -14.07 5.88
C GLU A 46 10.92 -13.72 7.35
N GLN A 47 11.83 -14.44 7.99
CA GLN A 47 12.23 -14.14 9.37
C GLN A 47 12.93 -12.79 9.48
N ALA A 48 13.78 -12.45 8.50
CA ALA A 48 14.45 -11.17 8.45
C ALA A 48 13.44 -10.02 8.24
N LEU A 49 12.44 -10.21 7.36
CA LEU A 49 11.38 -9.22 7.14
C LEU A 49 10.50 -9.03 8.38
N ALA A 50 10.08 -10.12 9.03
CA ALA A 50 9.28 -10.05 10.25
C ALA A 50 10.02 -9.40 11.43
N ALA A 51 11.36 -9.42 11.42
CA ALA A 51 12.20 -8.77 12.43
C ALA A 51 12.58 -7.32 12.07
N ALA A 52 12.48 -6.94 10.79
CA ALA A 52 12.85 -5.62 10.32
C ALA A 52 11.72 -4.62 10.60
N VAL A 53 12.00 -3.67 11.49
CA VAL A 53 11.14 -2.50 11.69
C VAL A 53 11.71 -1.37 10.86
N VAL A 54 10.98 -0.97 9.82
CA VAL A 54 11.37 0.14 8.94
C VAL A 54 10.83 1.43 9.57
N PRO A 55 11.70 2.37 9.98
CA PRO A 55 11.23 3.60 10.62
C PRO A 55 10.58 4.53 9.57
N PRO A 56 9.51 5.25 9.95
CA PRO A 56 8.96 6.32 9.13
C PRO A 56 10.00 7.42 8.89
N ARG A 57 9.86 8.13 7.78
CA ARG A 57 10.71 9.28 7.44
C ARG A 57 10.38 10.45 8.36
N ASP A 58 11.38 10.96 9.07
CA ASP A 58 11.24 12.14 9.92
C ASP A 58 12.01 13.33 9.31
N ARG A 59 11.28 14.30 8.74
CA ARG A 59 11.89 15.47 8.08
C ARG A 59 12.60 16.39 9.06
N LEU A 60 12.21 16.44 10.34
CA LEU A 60 12.90 17.25 11.35
C LEU A 60 14.27 16.65 11.68
N ASP A 61 14.29 15.34 11.92
CA ASP A 61 15.52 14.58 12.16
C ASP A 61 16.47 14.65 10.96
N LEU A 62 15.95 14.48 9.73
CA LEU A 62 16.72 14.61 8.50
C LEU A 62 17.29 16.03 8.32
N ALA A 63 16.51 17.07 8.60
CA ALA A 63 16.99 18.45 8.54
C ALA A 63 18.13 18.70 9.55
N GLN A 64 18.02 18.16 10.77
CA GLN A 64 19.07 18.30 11.79
C GLN A 64 20.34 17.54 11.41
N ARG A 65 20.20 16.25 11.09
CA ARG A 65 21.34 15.35 10.81
C ARG A 65 22.05 15.67 9.51
N LEU A 66 21.31 16.04 8.46
CA LEU A 66 21.83 16.12 7.08
C LEU A 66 21.95 17.56 6.56
N LYS A 67 21.13 18.48 7.05
CA LYS A 67 21.16 19.90 6.63
C LYS A 67 21.78 20.82 7.70
N GLY A 68 22.12 20.29 8.88
CA GLY A 68 22.73 21.05 9.97
C GLY A 68 21.78 22.07 10.60
N VAL A 69 20.46 21.84 10.46
CA VAL A 69 19.44 22.66 11.08
C VAL A 69 19.53 22.48 12.60
N GLY A 70 19.41 23.60 13.33
CA GLY A 70 19.46 23.57 14.80
C GLY A 70 18.21 22.96 15.42
N GLU A 71 18.12 23.05 16.74
CA GLU A 71 16.88 22.74 17.46
C GLU A 71 15.75 23.67 16.94
N ILE A 72 14.66 23.07 16.46
CA ILE A 72 13.50 23.80 15.95
C ILE A 72 12.51 23.99 17.10
N ALA A 73 11.95 25.20 17.20
CA ALA A 73 10.99 25.50 18.24
C ALA A 73 9.71 24.66 18.06
N PRO A 74 9.06 24.23 19.16
CA PRO A 74 7.78 23.55 19.03
C PRO A 74 6.75 24.51 18.40
N PRO A 75 5.77 23.96 17.66
CA PRO A 75 4.68 24.73 17.07
C PRO A 75 3.91 25.56 18.11
N PRO A 76 3.36 26.72 17.71
CA PRO A 76 2.56 27.55 18.60
C PRO A 76 1.27 26.83 19.03
N THR A 77 0.77 27.15 20.23
CA THR A 77 -0.49 26.59 20.77
C THR A 77 -1.70 27.49 20.51
N THR A 78 -1.49 28.58 19.77
CA THR A 78 -2.50 29.57 19.38
C THR A 78 -2.19 30.06 17.98
N PRO A 79 -3.20 30.47 17.18
CA PRO A 79 -2.98 30.84 15.79
C PRO A 79 -1.86 31.87 15.62
N ALA A 80 -0.84 31.52 14.84
CA ALA A 80 0.27 32.41 14.52
C ALA A 80 -0.20 33.63 13.72
N LYS A 81 -1.23 33.42 12.87
CA LYS A 81 -1.92 34.46 12.11
C LYS A 81 -3.43 34.23 12.17
N THR A 82 -4.20 35.31 12.21
CA THR A 82 -5.66 35.25 12.07
C THR A 82 -6.04 35.87 10.73
N TYR A 83 -6.81 35.13 9.95
CA TYR A 83 -7.19 35.52 8.60
C TYR A 83 -8.61 36.11 8.52
N GLN A 84 -8.83 36.96 7.52
CA GLN A 84 -10.14 37.49 7.13
C GLN A 84 -10.32 37.42 5.61
N VAL A 85 -11.57 37.26 5.16
CA VAL A 85 -11.90 37.25 3.73
C VAL A 85 -11.31 38.48 3.02
N GLY A 86 -10.61 38.25 1.92
CA GLY A 86 -9.89 39.25 1.13
C GLY A 86 -8.41 39.41 1.49
N ASP A 87 -7.91 38.73 2.53
CA ASP A 87 -6.47 38.60 2.75
C ASP A 87 -5.82 37.83 1.58
N VAL A 88 -4.60 38.23 1.24
CA VAL A 88 -3.78 37.60 0.19
C VAL A 88 -2.54 37.02 0.84
N GLU A 89 -2.19 35.80 0.45
CA GLU A 89 -0.97 35.10 0.87
C GLU A 89 -0.27 34.52 -0.35
N GLN A 90 1.05 34.37 -0.24
CA GLN A 90 1.84 33.60 -1.19
C GLN A 90 1.97 32.16 -0.67
N PHE A 91 1.73 31.20 -1.54
CA PHE A 91 1.84 29.77 -1.24
C PHE A 91 2.88 29.11 -2.14
N PHE A 92 3.58 28.12 -1.58
CA PHE A 92 4.29 27.10 -2.36
C PHE A 92 3.31 26.03 -2.84
N ALA A 93 3.48 25.57 -4.07
CA ALA A 93 2.75 24.45 -4.66
C ALA A 93 3.71 23.57 -5.47
N GLN A 94 3.32 22.32 -5.72
CA GLN A 94 4.13 21.36 -6.44
C GLN A 94 3.37 20.83 -7.64
N ASN A 95 4.07 20.76 -8.76
CA ASN A 95 3.63 20.05 -9.94
C ASN A 95 4.43 18.74 -10.02
N ASP A 96 3.74 17.62 -10.21
CA ASP A 96 4.31 16.27 -10.29
C ASP A 96 5.31 16.10 -11.46
N GLU A 97 5.17 16.87 -12.53
CA GLU A 97 6.04 16.83 -13.71
C GLU A 97 7.13 17.90 -13.71
N THR A 98 6.84 19.09 -13.20
CA THR A 98 7.68 20.30 -13.37
C THR A 98 8.27 20.86 -12.08
N GLY A 99 7.90 20.30 -10.92
CA GLY A 99 8.46 20.62 -9.62
C GLY A 99 7.79 21.82 -8.92
N LEU A 100 8.53 22.42 -7.99
CA LEU A 100 8.03 23.46 -7.09
C LEU A 100 7.81 24.82 -7.76
N PHE A 101 6.72 25.50 -7.40
CA PHE A 101 6.41 26.87 -7.81
C PHE A 101 5.70 27.66 -6.70
N THR A 102 5.44 28.96 -6.93
CA THR A 102 4.73 29.82 -5.97
C THR A 102 3.57 30.54 -6.65
N VAL A 103 2.49 30.77 -5.89
CA VAL A 103 1.33 31.53 -6.34
C VAL A 103 0.86 32.50 -5.26
N ASP A 104 0.29 33.63 -5.66
CA ASP A 104 -0.47 34.49 -4.76
C ASP A 104 -1.94 34.05 -4.80
N ALA A 105 -2.58 33.89 -3.65
CA ALA A 105 -3.97 33.49 -3.55
C ALA A 105 -4.74 34.33 -2.53
N THR A 106 -6.01 34.62 -2.86
CA THR A 106 -6.92 35.40 -2.02
C THR A 106 -7.82 34.46 -1.21
N LEU A 107 -7.98 34.73 0.09
CA LEU A 107 -8.96 34.05 0.94
C LEU A 107 -10.38 34.49 0.55
N VAL A 108 -11.17 33.57 -0.03
CA VAL A 108 -12.52 33.86 -0.55
C VAL A 108 -13.60 33.55 0.48
N TYR A 109 -13.43 32.47 1.25
CA TYR A 109 -14.41 32.05 2.26
C TYR A 109 -13.72 31.37 3.44
N LEU A 110 -14.33 31.47 4.63
CA LEU A 110 -13.90 30.72 5.80
C LEU A 110 -15.10 30.38 6.69
N ASN A 111 -15.01 29.28 7.42
CA ASN A 111 -15.92 28.94 8.51
C ASN A 111 -15.10 28.49 9.74
N ASP A 112 -15.71 27.76 10.68
CA ASP A 112 -15.01 27.32 11.91
C ASP A 112 -14.03 26.16 11.68
N VAL A 113 -14.04 25.53 10.49
CA VAL A 113 -13.23 24.36 10.15
C VAL A 113 -12.23 24.65 9.05
N ILE A 114 -12.53 25.53 8.09
CA ILE A 114 -11.74 25.62 6.85
C ILE A 114 -11.58 27.05 6.33
N TYR A 115 -10.43 27.30 5.70
CA TYR A 115 -10.11 28.47 4.88
C TYR A 115 -10.06 28.08 3.40
N MET A 116 -10.80 28.78 2.54
CA MET A 116 -10.86 28.53 1.10
C MET A 116 -10.12 29.63 0.32
N TRP A 117 -8.93 29.29 -0.17
CA TRP A 117 -8.04 30.17 -0.93
C TRP A 117 -8.18 29.93 -2.42
N VAL A 118 -8.15 30.99 -3.24
CA VAL A 118 -8.20 30.90 -4.70
C VAL A 118 -7.07 31.70 -5.30
N GLU A 119 -6.30 31.08 -6.19
CA GLU A 119 -5.22 31.70 -6.95
C GLU A 119 -5.69 33.01 -7.63
N ASP A 120 -4.88 34.05 -7.48
CA ASP A 120 -5.16 35.35 -8.06
C ASP A 120 -5.20 35.27 -9.60
N GLY A 121 -6.25 35.84 -10.20
CA GLY A 121 -6.49 35.78 -11.64
C GLY A 121 -7.51 34.73 -12.07
N TYR A 122 -7.87 33.81 -11.17
CA TYR A 122 -8.98 32.88 -11.36
C TYR A 122 -10.28 33.40 -10.74
N THR A 123 -11.42 32.91 -11.24
CA THR A 123 -12.74 33.24 -10.71
C THR A 123 -13.51 31.96 -10.49
N VAL A 124 -13.89 31.72 -9.24
CA VAL A 124 -14.73 30.59 -8.81
C VAL A 124 -16.10 31.14 -8.42
N ASP A 125 -17.17 30.36 -8.67
CA ASP A 125 -18.51 30.72 -8.18
C ASP A 125 -18.53 30.69 -6.65
N TYR A 126 -18.78 31.86 -6.03
CA TYR A 126 -18.72 32.03 -4.59
C TYR A 126 -19.71 31.14 -3.85
N ASP A 127 -20.94 31.03 -4.35
CA ASP A 127 -21.98 30.24 -3.68
C ASP A 127 -21.63 28.74 -3.73
N SER A 128 -21.12 28.24 -4.86
CA SER A 128 -20.61 26.88 -4.98
C SER A 128 -19.46 26.59 -4.02
N LEU A 129 -18.44 27.44 -3.97
CA LEU A 129 -17.28 27.27 -3.09
C LEU A 129 -17.69 27.29 -1.61
N LYS A 130 -18.52 28.26 -1.23
CA LYS A 130 -19.06 28.39 0.13
C LYS A 130 -19.88 27.16 0.52
N ASN A 131 -20.78 26.72 -0.34
CA ASN A 131 -21.62 25.56 -0.05
C ASN A 131 -20.79 24.29 0.14
N ALA A 132 -19.75 24.09 -0.70
CA ALA A 132 -18.84 22.96 -0.54
C ALA A 132 -18.07 23.01 0.79
N ALA A 133 -17.56 24.18 1.18
CA ALA A 133 -16.85 24.37 2.46
C ALA A 133 -17.74 24.10 3.68
N ASP A 134 -18.99 24.55 3.64
CA ASP A 134 -19.96 24.29 4.71
C ASP A 134 -20.43 22.83 4.73
N GLU A 135 -20.56 22.20 3.56
CA GLU A 135 -20.87 20.78 3.47
C GLU A 135 -19.74 19.94 4.03
N PHE A 136 -18.48 20.20 3.64
CA PHE A 136 -17.30 19.55 4.22
C PHE A 136 -17.28 19.66 5.75
N ALA A 137 -17.44 20.88 6.28
CA ALA A 137 -17.42 21.13 7.72
C ALA A 137 -18.54 20.40 8.50
N THR A 138 -19.67 20.09 7.85
CA THR A 138 -20.84 19.52 8.54
C THR A 138 -21.12 18.05 8.21
N GLN A 139 -20.63 17.55 7.08
CA GLN A 139 -20.89 16.18 6.59
C GLN A 139 -19.62 15.33 6.49
N VAL A 140 -18.44 15.94 6.39
CA VAL A 140 -17.17 15.22 6.20
C VAL A 140 -16.31 15.25 7.45
N TYR A 141 -16.04 16.45 7.99
CA TYR A 141 -15.00 16.67 8.99
C TYR A 141 -15.14 15.75 10.24
N GLU A 142 -16.24 15.83 10.98
CA GLU A 142 -16.44 14.97 12.16
C GLU A 142 -16.66 13.49 11.81
N PRO A 143 -17.46 13.12 10.79
CA PRO A 143 -17.62 11.71 10.41
C PRO A 143 -16.33 11.00 9.98
N ALA A 144 -15.43 11.69 9.25
CA ALA A 144 -14.13 11.15 8.90
C ALA A 144 -13.29 10.95 10.17
N ARG A 145 -13.28 11.93 11.09
CA ARG A 145 -12.56 11.80 12.36
C ARG A 145 -13.07 10.66 13.24
N ASP A 146 -14.38 10.47 13.29
CA ASP A 146 -15.01 9.38 14.05
C ASP A 146 -14.56 7.98 13.59
N VAL A 147 -14.15 7.85 12.32
CA VAL A 147 -13.75 6.57 11.71
C VAL A 147 -12.23 6.43 11.61
N PHE A 148 -11.54 7.45 11.13
CA PHE A 148 -10.14 7.37 10.77
C PHE A 148 -9.19 7.99 11.80
N GLY A 149 -9.68 8.70 12.83
CA GLY A 149 -8.84 9.33 13.84
C GLY A 149 -8.90 10.85 13.83
N SER A 150 -7.79 11.56 13.98
CA SER A 150 -7.80 13.01 13.81
C SER A 150 -6.51 13.48 13.17
N GLU A 151 -6.63 14.50 12.36
CA GLU A 151 -5.53 15.30 11.87
C GLU A 151 -4.78 15.97 13.02
N TRP A 152 -3.62 16.53 12.70
CA TRP A 152 -2.86 17.27 13.68
C TRP A 152 -3.56 18.59 13.99
N SER A 153 -4.17 18.69 15.17
CA SER A 153 -4.91 19.88 15.59
C SER A 153 -4.43 20.36 16.97
N PRO A 154 -4.05 21.64 17.14
CA PRO A 154 -4.26 22.76 16.23
C PRO A 154 -3.13 22.96 15.21
N GLY A 155 -2.35 21.92 14.90
CA GLY A 155 -1.41 21.95 13.79
C GLY A 155 -0.12 22.72 13.98
N ILE A 156 0.62 22.86 12.88
CA ILE A 156 1.92 23.54 12.78
C ILE A 156 1.82 25.06 12.98
N ASP A 157 0.68 25.68 12.65
CA ASP A 157 0.46 27.13 12.82
C ASP A 157 -0.41 27.50 14.02
N GLY A 158 -0.87 26.50 14.78
CA GLY A 158 -1.67 26.66 15.98
C GLY A 158 -3.11 27.10 15.71
N ASP A 159 -3.60 27.10 14.47
CA ASP A 159 -5.00 27.27 14.10
C ASP A 159 -5.64 25.91 13.75
N PRO A 160 -6.73 25.49 14.43
CA PRO A 160 -7.39 24.22 14.11
C PRO A 160 -8.13 24.22 12.75
N ARG A 161 -8.02 25.27 11.94
CA ARG A 161 -8.68 25.37 10.63
C ARG A 161 -7.77 24.88 9.52
N LEU A 162 -8.31 24.00 8.70
CA LEU A 162 -7.64 23.48 7.51
C LEU A 162 -7.60 24.54 6.40
N HIS A 163 -6.61 24.45 5.52
CA HIS A 163 -6.46 25.34 4.37
C HIS A 163 -6.71 24.59 3.06
N VAL A 164 -7.58 25.11 2.18
CA VAL A 164 -7.77 24.58 0.82
C VAL A 164 -7.33 25.60 -0.19
N LEU A 165 -6.23 25.31 -0.88
CA LEU A 165 -5.67 26.16 -1.93
C LEU A 165 -6.16 25.70 -3.30
N HIS A 166 -6.95 26.53 -3.96
CA HIS A 166 -7.35 26.32 -5.34
C HIS A 166 -6.34 26.98 -6.27
N VAL A 167 -5.60 26.18 -7.02
CA VAL A 167 -4.46 26.64 -7.83
C VAL A 167 -4.37 25.83 -9.13
N SER A 168 -3.89 26.47 -10.19
CA SER A 168 -3.63 25.84 -11.48
C SER A 168 -2.24 25.21 -11.56
N ASN A 169 -1.90 24.56 -12.67
CA ASN A 169 -0.57 24.01 -12.92
C ASN A 169 -0.11 22.97 -11.89
N LEU A 170 -1.03 22.15 -11.36
CA LEU A 170 -0.66 21.03 -10.47
C LEU A 170 -0.28 19.76 -11.22
N GLY A 171 -0.73 19.61 -12.47
CA GLY A 171 -0.54 18.41 -13.29
C GLY A 171 -1.79 18.13 -14.12
N ALA A 172 -1.66 17.46 -15.26
CA ALA A 172 -2.78 17.31 -16.21
C ALA A 172 -3.90 16.39 -15.71
N TYR A 173 -3.59 15.48 -14.78
CA TYR A 173 -4.49 14.43 -14.30
C TYR A 173 -4.80 14.51 -12.80
N ILE A 174 -4.25 15.51 -12.11
CA ILE A 174 -4.45 15.71 -10.67
C ILE A 174 -5.75 16.46 -10.44
N ALA A 175 -6.63 15.91 -9.60
CA ALA A 175 -7.84 16.59 -9.12
C ALA A 175 -7.53 17.46 -7.89
N ALA A 176 -6.92 16.83 -6.89
CA ALA A 176 -6.44 17.43 -5.66
C ALA A 176 -5.28 16.57 -5.13
N TYR A 177 -4.59 17.08 -4.11
CA TYR A 177 -3.70 16.27 -3.28
C TYR A 177 -3.50 16.91 -1.90
N TYR A 178 -3.34 16.07 -0.89
CA TYR A 178 -2.70 16.39 0.39
C TYR A 178 -1.18 16.19 0.25
N TYR A 179 -0.40 17.06 0.90
CA TYR A 179 1.06 16.91 0.91
C TYR A 179 1.61 17.22 2.29
N SER A 180 2.14 16.19 2.94
CA SER A 180 2.62 16.23 4.33
C SER A 180 3.73 17.26 4.55
N GLU A 181 4.51 17.60 3.51
CA GLU A 181 5.58 18.60 3.58
C GLU A 181 5.12 19.98 4.05
N GLN A 182 3.84 20.30 3.89
CA GLN A 182 3.27 21.59 4.29
C GLN A 182 3.08 21.73 5.79
N GLU A 183 3.13 20.62 6.54
CA GLU A 183 2.97 20.60 8.00
C GLU A 183 4.31 20.66 8.74
N TYR A 184 5.43 20.86 8.03
CA TYR A 184 6.75 21.01 8.67
C TYR A 184 7.17 22.48 8.83
N PRO A 185 7.97 22.81 9.85
CA PRO A 185 8.61 24.13 9.97
C PRO A 185 9.45 24.46 8.75
N ASN A 186 9.42 25.72 8.33
CA ASN A 186 10.15 26.19 7.14
C ASN A 186 11.68 26.02 7.28
N GLU A 187 12.20 26.00 8.52
CA GLU A 187 13.60 25.70 8.78
C GLU A 187 14.00 24.26 8.40
N ALA A 188 13.07 23.30 8.49
CA ALA A 188 13.30 21.91 8.08
C ALA A 188 12.97 21.69 6.60
N VAL A 189 11.84 22.24 6.15
CA VAL A 189 11.32 22.10 4.79
C VAL A 189 11.06 23.50 4.23
N SER A 190 12.01 24.02 3.46
CA SER A 190 11.99 25.41 2.96
C SER A 190 10.86 25.73 1.97
N SER A 191 10.15 24.71 1.50
CA SER A 191 8.98 24.79 0.62
C SER A 191 7.66 24.64 1.38
N SER A 192 7.71 24.53 2.72
CA SER A 192 6.52 24.39 3.54
C SER A 192 5.75 25.71 3.62
N ASN A 193 4.43 25.60 3.53
CA ASN A 193 3.50 26.67 3.84
C ASN A 193 3.19 26.80 5.35
N GLU A 194 3.68 25.85 6.16
CA GLU A 194 3.40 25.72 7.60
C GLU A 194 1.89 25.72 7.87
N LYS A 195 1.16 24.81 7.20
CA LYS A 195 -0.31 24.68 7.21
C LYS A 195 -0.78 23.23 7.03
N GLU A 196 -1.81 22.85 7.78
CA GLU A 196 -2.65 21.70 7.48
C GLU A 196 -3.49 22.02 6.22
N MET A 197 -3.05 21.55 5.05
CA MET A 197 -3.63 22.02 3.79
C MET A 197 -3.82 20.98 2.68
N PHE A 198 -4.81 21.25 1.83
CA PHE A 198 -5.08 20.55 0.58
C PHE A 198 -4.85 21.47 -0.61
N TYR A 199 -4.40 20.89 -1.71
CA TYR A 199 -4.33 21.55 -3.00
C TYR A 199 -5.48 21.05 -3.87
N VAL A 200 -6.20 21.95 -4.52
CA VAL A 200 -7.24 21.63 -5.51
C VAL A 200 -6.82 22.21 -6.85
N ASN A 201 -6.73 21.36 -7.86
CA ASN A 201 -6.31 21.76 -9.19
C ASN A 201 -7.43 22.48 -9.95
N LEU A 202 -7.26 23.78 -10.20
CA LEU A 202 -8.23 24.58 -10.96
C LEU A 202 -8.36 24.12 -12.42
N ASP A 203 -7.33 23.50 -13.00
CA ASP A 203 -7.36 23.06 -14.40
C ASP A 203 -8.30 21.86 -14.61
N THR A 204 -8.52 21.05 -13.58
CA THR A 204 -9.36 19.84 -13.62
C THR A 204 -10.64 20.00 -12.81
N MET A 205 -10.61 20.72 -11.68
CA MET A 205 -11.72 20.77 -10.70
C MET A 205 -12.61 22.00 -10.81
N LEU A 206 -12.22 23.06 -11.52
CA LEU A 206 -13.01 24.29 -11.63
C LEU A 206 -14.51 24.07 -12.00
N PRO A 207 -14.89 23.20 -12.95
CA PRO A 207 -16.31 22.98 -13.26
C PRO A 207 -17.05 22.14 -12.22
N TYR A 208 -16.35 21.50 -11.29
CA TYR A 208 -16.90 20.61 -10.28
C TYR A 208 -17.02 21.25 -8.90
N ILE A 209 -16.41 22.41 -8.66
CA ILE A 209 -16.53 23.12 -7.37
C ILE A 209 -18.00 23.32 -7.00
N GLY A 210 -18.39 22.87 -5.81
CA GLY A 210 -19.78 22.88 -5.33
C GLY A 210 -20.60 21.63 -5.68
N SER A 211 -20.04 20.66 -6.39
CA SER A 211 -20.67 19.37 -6.67
C SER A 211 -20.35 18.32 -5.60
N PRO A 212 -21.15 17.25 -5.47
CA PRO A 212 -20.82 16.13 -4.60
C PRO A 212 -19.46 15.49 -4.91
N TYR A 213 -19.08 15.41 -6.20
CA TYR A 213 -17.77 14.88 -6.60
C TYR A 213 -16.63 15.69 -5.97
N TYR A 214 -16.72 17.03 -6.02
CA TYR A 214 -15.72 17.90 -5.41
C TYR A 214 -15.61 17.72 -3.89
N VAL A 215 -16.74 17.58 -3.18
CA VAL A 215 -16.69 17.37 -1.72
C VAL A 215 -16.19 15.96 -1.38
N GLY A 216 -16.48 14.95 -2.23
CA GLY A 216 -15.88 13.62 -2.15
C GLY A 216 -14.36 13.66 -2.28
N VAL A 217 -13.83 14.44 -3.21
CA VAL A 217 -12.37 14.68 -3.34
C VAL A 217 -11.81 15.33 -2.07
N LEU A 218 -12.48 16.33 -1.47
CA LEU A 218 -12.01 16.87 -0.19
C LEU A 218 -12.06 15.85 0.96
N ALA A 219 -13.02 14.92 0.95
CA ALA A 219 -13.10 13.84 1.93
C ALA A 219 -11.98 12.81 1.76
N HIS A 220 -11.55 12.56 0.52
CA HIS A 220 -10.37 11.77 0.17
C HIS A 220 -9.11 12.42 0.74
N GLU A 221 -8.83 13.68 0.39
CA GLU A 221 -7.61 14.38 0.86
C GLU A 221 -7.56 14.55 2.38
N PHE A 222 -8.71 14.75 3.03
CA PHE A 222 -8.74 14.84 4.48
C PHE A 222 -8.41 13.51 5.16
N GLN A 223 -8.74 12.38 4.53
CA GLN A 223 -8.36 11.07 5.07
C GLN A 223 -6.85 10.90 5.05
N HIS A 224 -6.14 11.27 3.97
CA HIS A 224 -4.68 11.25 3.94
C HIS A 224 -4.04 12.06 5.08
N MET A 225 -4.55 13.27 5.34
CA MET A 225 -4.06 14.12 6.43
C MET A 225 -4.26 13.48 7.81
N ILE A 226 -5.41 12.86 8.06
CA ILE A 226 -5.64 12.08 9.29
C ILE A 226 -4.68 10.89 9.35
N HIS A 227 -4.53 10.18 8.23
CA HIS A 227 -3.71 8.97 8.16
C HIS A 227 -2.25 9.25 8.48
N TRP A 228 -1.69 10.33 7.90
CA TRP A 228 -0.30 10.72 8.10
C TRP A 228 0.08 10.88 9.58
N VAL A 229 -0.84 11.37 10.42
CA VAL A 229 -0.59 11.52 11.87
C VAL A 229 -0.63 10.18 12.61
N ASN A 230 -1.43 9.24 12.12
CA ASN A 230 -1.63 7.94 12.78
C ASN A 230 -0.56 6.92 12.37
N ASP A 231 -0.28 6.82 11.07
CA ASP A 231 0.64 5.86 10.46
C ASP A 231 1.19 6.41 9.14
N ALA A 232 2.27 7.19 9.21
CA ALA A 232 2.80 7.92 8.05
C ALA A 232 3.34 7.00 6.95
N ASN A 233 3.85 5.81 7.30
CA ASN A 233 4.53 4.90 6.38
C ASN A 233 3.68 3.68 5.96
N GLU A 234 2.36 3.72 6.18
CA GLU A 234 1.44 2.71 5.66
C GLU A 234 1.58 2.57 4.13
N THR A 235 1.44 1.33 3.64
CA THR A 235 1.45 1.01 2.21
C THR A 235 0.40 1.81 1.45
N SER A 236 0.81 2.37 0.30
CA SER A 236 -0.03 3.21 -0.55
C SER A 236 -1.41 2.62 -0.85
N TRP A 237 -1.53 1.30 -1.08
CA TRP A 237 -2.83 0.67 -1.39
C TRP A 237 -3.81 0.71 -0.20
N VAL A 238 -3.34 0.62 1.05
CA VAL A 238 -4.21 0.78 2.23
C VAL A 238 -4.63 2.23 2.35
N ASN A 239 -3.66 3.15 2.31
CA ASN A 239 -3.90 4.59 2.46
C ASN A 239 -4.90 5.11 1.41
N GLU A 240 -4.68 4.82 0.14
CA GLU A 240 -5.55 5.24 -0.96
C GLU A 240 -6.91 4.53 -0.95
N GLY A 241 -6.93 3.24 -0.57
CA GLY A 241 -8.17 2.50 -0.38
C GLY A 241 -9.05 3.07 0.74
N LEU A 242 -8.45 3.53 1.83
CA LEU A 242 -9.14 4.19 2.94
C LEU A 242 -9.59 5.61 2.58
N SER A 243 -8.85 6.31 1.72
CA SER A 243 -9.22 7.65 1.26
C SER A 243 -10.45 7.60 0.34
N GLU A 244 -10.50 6.63 -0.57
CA GLU A 244 -11.70 6.32 -1.35
C GLU A 244 -12.87 5.88 -0.45
N LEU A 245 -12.58 5.08 0.59
CA LEU A 245 -13.59 4.68 1.57
C LEU A 245 -14.14 5.87 2.36
N SER A 246 -13.33 6.89 2.65
CA SER A 246 -13.76 8.12 3.33
C SER A 246 -14.81 8.87 2.50
N ALA A 247 -14.57 9.05 1.20
CA ALA A 247 -15.55 9.64 0.29
C ALA A 247 -16.85 8.81 0.25
N PHE A 248 -16.74 7.48 0.21
CA PHE A 248 -17.90 6.58 0.23
C PHE A 248 -18.72 6.68 1.52
N ILE A 249 -18.07 6.62 2.69
CA ILE A 249 -18.72 6.77 4.01
C ILE A 249 -19.38 8.15 4.14
N GLY A 250 -18.77 9.20 3.57
CA GLY A 250 -19.34 10.55 3.47
C GLY A 250 -20.58 10.64 2.58
N GLY A 251 -20.91 9.59 1.82
CA GLY A 251 -22.08 9.54 0.94
C GLY A 251 -21.85 10.12 -0.45
N TYR A 252 -20.60 10.19 -0.89
CA TYR A 252 -20.20 10.73 -2.20
C TYR A 252 -20.14 9.68 -3.32
N GLY A 253 -20.44 8.43 -3.00
CA GLY A 253 -20.48 7.31 -3.95
C GLY A 253 -19.22 6.44 -3.88
N PRO A 254 -19.23 5.28 -4.56
CA PRO A 254 -18.06 4.41 -4.65
C PRO A 254 -16.99 5.02 -5.55
N SER A 255 -15.76 4.51 -5.46
CA SER A 255 -14.68 4.91 -6.36
C SER A 255 -15.07 4.71 -7.83
N ASP A 256 -14.86 5.74 -8.65
CA ASP A 256 -15.09 5.71 -10.10
C ASP A 256 -14.17 4.71 -10.82
N PHE A 257 -13.13 4.23 -10.14
CA PHE A 257 -12.18 3.24 -10.66
C PHE A 257 -12.61 1.79 -10.43
N THR A 258 -13.67 1.56 -9.65
CA THR A 258 -14.23 0.23 -9.38
C THR A 258 -14.43 -0.61 -10.67
N PRO A 259 -15.01 -0.08 -11.76
CA PRO A 259 -15.21 -0.86 -12.99
C PRO A 259 -13.89 -1.24 -13.69
N SER A 260 -12.84 -0.43 -13.57
CA SER A 260 -11.53 -0.73 -14.16
C SER A 260 -10.91 -1.97 -13.50
N PHE A 261 -10.95 -2.05 -12.17
CA PHE A 261 -10.49 -3.24 -11.45
C PHE A 261 -11.33 -4.47 -11.78
N LEU A 262 -12.65 -4.36 -11.83
CA LEU A 262 -13.53 -5.50 -12.16
C LEU A 262 -13.34 -6.01 -13.59
N ASN A 263 -12.74 -5.20 -14.47
CA ASN A 263 -12.29 -5.62 -15.79
C ASN A 263 -10.89 -6.30 -15.77
N GLU A 264 -10.06 -5.99 -14.79
CA GLU A 264 -8.66 -6.45 -14.65
C GLU A 264 -8.36 -7.01 -13.25
N PRO A 265 -9.07 -8.08 -12.82
CA PRO A 265 -8.94 -8.59 -11.46
C PRO A 265 -7.61 -9.29 -11.16
N SER A 266 -6.75 -9.48 -12.17
CA SER A 266 -5.39 -9.97 -11.99
C SER A 266 -4.44 -8.92 -11.42
N THR A 267 -4.90 -7.67 -11.26
CA THR A 267 -4.15 -6.59 -10.60
C THR A 267 -3.75 -6.98 -9.19
N GLN A 268 -2.50 -6.74 -8.83
CA GLN A 268 -1.97 -6.99 -7.49
C GLN A 268 -2.48 -5.92 -6.53
N LEU A 269 -3.30 -6.32 -5.55
CA LEU A 269 -3.83 -5.41 -4.53
C LEU A 269 -2.72 -4.71 -3.75
N THR A 270 -1.64 -5.43 -3.44
CA THR A 270 -0.59 -4.98 -2.50
C THR A 270 0.59 -4.25 -3.16
N HIS A 271 0.41 -3.73 -4.37
CA HIS A 271 1.45 -2.97 -5.07
C HIS A 271 0.85 -1.72 -5.71
N TRP A 272 1.50 -0.58 -5.47
CA TRP A 272 1.14 0.69 -6.07
C TRP A 272 2.07 1.00 -7.25
N PRO A 273 1.57 0.96 -8.50
CA PRO A 273 2.40 1.15 -9.68
C PRO A 273 2.64 2.63 -9.98
N GLU A 274 3.72 2.93 -10.71
CA GLU A 274 3.96 4.28 -11.26
C GLU A 274 2.88 4.68 -12.27
N ASP A 275 2.54 3.74 -13.16
CA ASP A 275 1.58 3.91 -14.25
C ASP A 275 0.24 3.20 -13.96
N ASP A 276 -0.85 3.68 -14.57
CA ASP A 276 -2.18 3.05 -14.53
C ASP A 276 -2.75 2.78 -13.12
N ARG A 277 -2.54 3.76 -12.23
CA ARG A 277 -2.98 3.69 -10.82
C ARG A 277 -4.48 3.46 -10.65
N GLY A 278 -5.29 3.85 -11.63
CA GLY A 278 -6.75 3.70 -11.57
C GLY A 278 -7.19 2.28 -11.24
N VAL A 279 -6.59 1.26 -11.85
CA VAL A 279 -6.98 -0.13 -11.57
C VAL A 279 -6.71 -0.52 -10.11
N VAL A 280 -5.62 -0.02 -9.50
CA VAL A 280 -5.27 -0.29 -8.10
C VAL A 280 -6.13 0.53 -7.13
N TYR A 281 -6.54 1.76 -7.47
CA TYR A 281 -7.56 2.50 -6.72
C TYR A 281 -8.85 1.69 -6.58
N GLY A 282 -9.36 1.14 -7.70
CA GLY A 282 -10.57 0.33 -7.70
C GLY A 282 -10.45 -0.94 -6.84
N ALA A 283 -9.30 -1.62 -6.91
CA ALA A 283 -9.01 -2.81 -6.10
C ALA A 283 -8.97 -2.47 -4.60
N SER A 284 -8.22 -1.43 -4.25
CA SER A 284 -7.98 -0.97 -2.88
C SER A 284 -9.26 -0.51 -2.21
N PHE A 285 -10.05 0.30 -2.91
CA PHE A 285 -11.38 0.72 -2.47
C PHE A 285 -12.28 -0.49 -2.24
N LEU A 286 -12.42 -1.38 -3.22
CA LEU A 286 -13.35 -2.51 -3.12
C LEU A 286 -12.98 -3.48 -2.00
N PHE A 287 -11.69 -3.72 -1.76
CA PHE A 287 -11.27 -4.56 -0.65
C PHE A 287 -11.63 -3.94 0.70
N ASN A 288 -11.34 -2.64 0.88
CA ASN A 288 -11.70 -1.91 2.11
C ASN A 288 -13.21 -1.78 2.30
N ALA A 289 -13.98 -1.56 1.24
CA ALA A 289 -15.44 -1.57 1.28
C ALA A 289 -15.98 -2.96 1.64
N TYR A 290 -15.37 -4.03 1.13
CA TYR A 290 -15.72 -5.40 1.53
C TYR A 290 -15.44 -5.65 3.01
N LEU A 291 -14.28 -5.24 3.54
CA LEU A 291 -13.97 -5.33 4.97
C LEU A 291 -15.00 -4.58 5.82
N LEU A 292 -15.36 -3.35 5.42
CA LEU A 292 -16.39 -2.54 6.08
C LEU A 292 -17.73 -3.26 6.11
N GLU A 293 -18.19 -3.80 4.98
CA GLU A 293 -19.49 -4.49 4.93
C GLU A 293 -19.48 -5.84 5.64
N ARG A 294 -18.37 -6.57 5.55
CA ARG A 294 -18.20 -7.92 6.08
C ARG A 294 -18.03 -7.96 7.59
N PHE A 295 -17.33 -6.96 8.17
CA PHE A 295 -16.95 -6.92 9.58
C PHE A 295 -17.43 -5.68 10.34
N GLY A 296 -17.86 -4.63 9.64
CA GLY A 296 -18.40 -3.40 10.22
C GLY A 296 -17.34 -2.32 10.49
N ILE A 297 -17.82 -1.14 10.87
CA ILE A 297 -16.97 0.06 11.01
C ILE A 297 -15.88 -0.08 12.08
N GLU A 298 -16.11 -0.88 13.13
CA GLU A 298 -15.10 -1.11 14.17
C GLU A 298 -13.87 -1.85 13.63
N PHE A 299 -14.02 -2.64 12.56
CA PHE A 299 -12.89 -3.25 11.86
C PHE A 299 -12.00 -2.16 11.26
N ILE A 300 -12.59 -1.23 10.49
CA ILE A 300 -11.85 -0.13 9.87
C ILE A 300 -11.15 0.74 10.93
N LYS A 301 -11.85 1.10 12.01
CA LYS A 301 -11.25 1.88 13.12
C LYS A 301 -10.06 1.17 13.77
N THR A 302 -10.16 -0.15 13.95
CA THR A 302 -9.10 -0.94 14.56
C THR A 302 -7.90 -1.07 13.63
N MET A 303 -8.16 -1.28 12.34
CA MET A 303 -7.11 -1.38 11.31
C MET A 303 -6.35 -0.07 11.13
N VAL A 304 -7.04 1.07 11.10
CA VAL A 304 -6.41 2.41 11.00
C VAL A 304 -5.56 2.77 12.23
N ALA A 305 -5.80 2.11 13.37
CA ALA A 305 -5.05 2.34 14.60
C ALA A 305 -3.89 1.35 14.80
N ASP A 306 -3.70 0.40 13.88
CA ASP A 306 -2.62 -0.57 13.89
C ASP A 306 -1.43 0.02 13.12
N ASP A 307 -0.22 -0.12 13.67
CA ASP A 307 1.03 0.44 13.11
C ASP A 307 1.76 -0.54 12.17
N ALA A 308 1.11 -1.65 11.79
CA ALA A 308 1.69 -2.64 10.88
C ALA A 308 1.13 -2.49 9.47
N ASN A 309 2.01 -2.44 8.48
CA ASN A 309 1.58 -2.02 7.15
C ASN A 309 0.96 -3.17 6.33
N GLY A 310 0.02 -2.82 5.45
CA GLY A 310 -0.52 -3.67 4.40
C GLY A 310 -1.37 -4.83 4.90
N MET A 311 -1.14 -6.06 4.40
CA MET A 311 -1.91 -7.22 4.85
C MET A 311 -1.69 -7.59 6.32
N GLN A 312 -0.63 -7.06 6.95
CA GLN A 312 -0.37 -7.31 8.36
C GLN A 312 -1.36 -6.58 9.27
N SER A 313 -1.75 -5.31 8.99
CA SER A 313 -2.82 -4.62 9.75
C SER A 313 -4.15 -5.34 9.65
N VAL A 314 -4.48 -5.91 8.47
CA VAL A 314 -5.69 -6.72 8.28
C VAL A 314 -5.65 -7.96 9.19
N GLN A 315 -4.53 -8.70 9.20
CA GLN A 315 -4.38 -9.87 10.06
C GLN A 315 -4.42 -9.50 11.56
N ASN A 316 -3.69 -8.46 11.96
CA ASN A 316 -3.69 -7.97 13.33
C ASN A 316 -5.10 -7.58 13.79
N THR A 317 -5.88 -6.93 12.91
CA THR A 317 -7.26 -6.53 13.20
C THR A 317 -8.19 -7.73 13.39
N LEU A 318 -8.08 -8.75 12.52
CA LEU A 318 -8.83 -10.00 12.66
C LEU A 318 -8.55 -10.67 14.01
N ASP A 319 -7.28 -10.71 14.41
CA ASP A 319 -6.84 -11.29 15.68
C ASP A 319 -7.30 -10.45 16.88
N ALA A 320 -7.15 -9.13 16.82
CA ALA A 320 -7.54 -8.19 17.87
C ALA A 320 -9.05 -8.22 18.15
N LEU A 321 -9.86 -8.36 17.11
CA LEU A 321 -11.31 -8.48 17.19
C LEU A 321 -11.80 -9.93 17.37
N ALA A 322 -10.88 -10.90 17.42
CA ALA A 322 -11.15 -12.33 17.53
C ALA A 322 -12.20 -12.81 16.50
N ILE A 323 -12.05 -12.38 15.25
CA ILE A 323 -12.96 -12.73 14.17
C ILE A 323 -12.79 -14.21 13.82
N THR A 324 -13.91 -14.93 13.77
CA THR A 324 -13.96 -16.34 13.40
C THR A 324 -14.86 -16.56 12.19
N ASP A 325 -14.59 -17.58 11.39
CA ASP A 325 -15.52 -18.04 10.37
C ASP A 325 -16.81 -18.56 11.05
N PRO A 326 -17.99 -18.03 10.72
CA PRO A 326 -19.24 -18.43 11.37
C PRO A 326 -19.69 -19.88 11.09
N LEU A 327 -19.15 -20.53 10.05
CA LEU A 327 -19.44 -21.91 9.70
C LEU A 327 -18.54 -22.90 10.44
N THR A 328 -17.26 -22.57 10.64
CA THR A 328 -16.29 -23.47 11.28
C THR A 328 -16.09 -23.14 12.77
N GLY A 329 -16.23 -21.88 13.15
CA GLY A 329 -15.91 -21.36 14.48
C GLY A 329 -14.42 -21.14 14.73
N GLU A 330 -13.58 -21.34 13.71
CA GLU A 330 -12.12 -21.14 13.79
C GLU A 330 -11.74 -19.69 13.44
N PRO A 331 -10.62 -19.16 13.97
CA PRO A 331 -10.08 -17.87 13.54
C PRO A 331 -9.91 -17.80 12.02
N ILE A 332 -10.30 -16.67 11.42
CA ILE A 332 -10.12 -16.44 9.99
C ILE A 332 -8.80 -15.68 9.73
N THR A 333 -8.13 -15.97 8.63
CA THR A 333 -6.89 -15.30 8.22
C THR A 333 -7.13 -14.24 7.15
N ALA A 334 -6.20 -13.28 7.01
CA ALA A 334 -6.26 -12.28 5.95
C ALA A 334 -6.29 -12.89 4.54
N SER A 335 -5.57 -14.01 4.32
CA SER A 335 -5.58 -14.76 3.06
C SER A 335 -6.95 -15.41 2.76
N GLN A 336 -7.65 -15.89 3.79
CA GLN A 336 -9.02 -16.40 3.65
C GLN A 336 -10.00 -15.28 3.35
N VAL A 337 -9.89 -14.12 4.01
CA VAL A 337 -10.71 -12.93 3.71
C VAL A 337 -10.49 -12.46 2.28
N PHE A 338 -9.24 -12.46 1.80
CA PHE A 338 -8.93 -12.17 0.40
C PHE A 338 -9.59 -13.17 -0.55
N ALA A 339 -9.54 -14.47 -0.25
CA ALA A 339 -10.26 -15.48 -1.02
C ALA A 339 -11.78 -15.23 -1.03
N GLU A 340 -12.38 -14.90 0.12
CA GLU A 340 -13.80 -14.52 0.21
C GLU A 340 -14.13 -13.32 -0.68
N TRP A 341 -13.30 -12.28 -0.64
CA TRP A 341 -13.47 -11.07 -1.45
C TRP A 341 -13.44 -11.35 -2.95
N THR A 342 -12.50 -12.18 -3.42
CA THR A 342 -12.42 -12.54 -4.84
C THR A 342 -13.67 -13.30 -5.31
N ALA A 343 -14.21 -14.20 -4.47
CA ALA A 343 -15.47 -14.87 -4.76
C ALA A 343 -16.67 -13.90 -4.69
N ALA A 344 -16.67 -12.94 -3.76
CA ALA A 344 -17.69 -11.90 -3.66
C ALA A 344 -17.74 -11.00 -4.90
N ASN A 345 -16.58 -10.62 -5.46
CA ASN A 345 -16.49 -9.84 -6.70
C ASN A 345 -17.11 -10.58 -7.89
N TYR A 346 -16.91 -11.90 -7.97
CA TYR A 346 -17.45 -12.73 -9.05
C TYR A 346 -18.94 -13.02 -8.90
N LEU A 347 -19.42 -13.24 -7.67
CA LEU A 347 -20.78 -13.72 -7.40
C LEU A 347 -21.78 -12.61 -7.12
N ASN A 348 -21.39 -11.69 -6.24
CA ASN A 348 -22.23 -10.63 -5.68
C ASN A 348 -23.67 -11.09 -5.34
N ASP A 349 -23.82 -12.19 -4.58
CA ASP A 349 -25.13 -12.78 -4.25
C ASP A 349 -25.19 -13.27 -2.79
N ALA A 350 -26.04 -12.58 -1.99
CA ALA A 350 -26.27 -12.87 -0.57
C ALA A 350 -26.90 -14.25 -0.31
N LYS A 351 -27.39 -14.95 -1.33
CA LYS A 351 -27.97 -16.30 -1.19
C LYS A 351 -26.90 -17.39 -1.16
N VAL A 352 -25.67 -17.08 -1.54
CA VAL A 352 -24.58 -18.05 -1.60
C VAL A 352 -23.92 -18.21 -0.23
N GLY A 353 -23.69 -19.46 0.18
CA GLY A 353 -23.10 -19.77 1.49
C GLY A 353 -23.96 -19.25 2.65
N ASP A 354 -23.33 -18.50 3.54
CA ASP A 354 -23.97 -17.79 4.66
C ASP A 354 -24.23 -16.30 4.38
N GLY A 355 -24.10 -15.89 3.11
CA GLY A 355 -24.27 -14.51 2.67
C GLY A 355 -23.00 -13.67 2.70
N ARG A 356 -21.80 -14.28 2.83
CA ARG A 356 -20.52 -13.57 2.81
C ARG A 356 -20.05 -13.09 1.42
N TYR A 357 -20.60 -13.63 0.33
CA TYR A 357 -20.14 -13.36 -1.04
C TYR A 357 -20.97 -12.28 -1.75
N VAL A 358 -21.13 -11.11 -1.11
CA VAL A 358 -22.02 -10.04 -1.60
C VAL A 358 -21.59 -8.66 -1.13
N TYR A 359 -21.96 -7.65 -1.92
CA TYR A 359 -22.04 -6.26 -1.51
C TYR A 359 -23.51 -5.86 -1.30
N THR A 360 -23.80 -5.33 -0.13
CA THR A 360 -25.13 -5.01 0.40
C THR A 360 -25.48 -3.53 0.27
N HIS A 361 -24.50 -2.63 0.19
CA HIS A 361 -24.77 -1.23 -0.10
C HIS A 361 -25.32 -1.11 -1.53
N PRO A 362 -26.45 -0.39 -1.77
CA PRO A 362 -27.07 -0.32 -3.10
C PRO A 362 -26.11 0.15 -4.20
N ASP A 363 -25.29 1.15 -3.91
CA ASP A 363 -24.35 1.70 -4.90
C ASP A 363 -23.21 0.73 -5.27
N LEU A 364 -22.92 -0.27 -4.43
CA LEU A 364 -21.96 -1.34 -4.72
C LEU A 364 -22.65 -2.56 -5.35
N ALA A 365 -23.81 -2.95 -4.82
CA ALA A 365 -24.60 -4.08 -5.29
C ALA A 365 -24.97 -3.95 -6.79
N GLU A 366 -25.14 -2.73 -7.30
CA GLU A 366 -25.48 -2.47 -8.70
C GLU A 366 -24.28 -2.46 -9.66
N ILE A 367 -23.06 -2.23 -9.17
CA ILE A 367 -21.87 -2.03 -10.03
C ILE A 367 -20.86 -3.17 -9.94
N VAL A 368 -20.89 -3.97 -8.88
CA VAL A 368 -19.92 -5.06 -8.71
C VAL A 368 -20.36 -6.29 -9.52
N GLU A 369 -19.67 -6.46 -10.65
CA GLU A 369 -19.70 -7.63 -11.51
C GLU A 369 -18.34 -7.74 -12.20
N ILE A 370 -17.69 -8.91 -12.14
CA ILE A 370 -16.48 -9.14 -12.95
C ILE A 370 -16.86 -9.07 -14.44
N THR A 371 -16.38 -8.05 -15.14
CA THR A 371 -16.67 -7.82 -16.57
C THR A 371 -15.55 -8.27 -17.50
N GLY A 372 -14.35 -8.49 -16.96
CA GLY A 372 -13.15 -8.90 -17.70
C GLY A 372 -12.31 -9.90 -16.92
N GLY A 373 -11.17 -10.34 -17.47
CA GLY A 373 -10.26 -11.28 -16.77
C GLY A 373 -10.80 -12.71 -16.55
N VAL A 374 -11.95 -13.06 -17.11
CA VAL A 374 -12.50 -14.43 -17.05
C VAL A 374 -12.15 -15.21 -18.32
N GLU A 375 -11.17 -16.09 -18.22
CA GLU A 375 -10.79 -16.99 -19.29
C GLU A 375 -11.78 -18.16 -19.40
N GLN A 376 -12.13 -18.50 -20.64
CA GLN A 376 -13.02 -19.62 -20.93
C GLN A 376 -12.19 -20.80 -21.43
N ILE A 377 -12.08 -21.86 -20.64
CA ILE A 377 -11.23 -23.01 -20.93
C ILE A 377 -12.07 -24.23 -21.31
N GLY A 378 -11.70 -24.90 -22.41
CA GLY A 378 -12.34 -26.14 -22.84
C GLY A 378 -11.81 -27.37 -22.09
N LEU A 379 -12.54 -28.48 -22.11
CA LEU A 379 -12.11 -29.73 -21.47
C LEU A 379 -11.83 -30.87 -22.49
N PRO A 380 -10.78 -31.68 -22.27
CA PRO A 380 -9.71 -31.52 -21.27
C PRO A 380 -8.74 -30.37 -21.63
N THR A 381 -8.01 -29.85 -20.66
CA THR A 381 -6.97 -28.82 -20.86
C THR A 381 -5.72 -29.06 -20.02
N THR A 382 -4.59 -28.56 -20.51
CA THR A 382 -3.33 -28.45 -19.79
C THR A 382 -2.73 -27.08 -20.10
N MET A 383 -2.46 -26.32 -19.05
CA MET A 383 -1.87 -24.98 -19.06
C MET A 383 -0.53 -25.07 -18.32
N GLU A 384 0.54 -24.66 -19.00
CA GLU A 384 1.91 -24.73 -18.50
C GLU A 384 2.49 -23.33 -18.48
N HIS A 385 3.29 -23.01 -17.46
CA HIS A 385 3.93 -21.70 -17.28
C HIS A 385 2.92 -20.55 -17.14
N GLU A 386 1.78 -20.82 -16.50
CA GLU A 386 0.82 -19.79 -16.16
C GLU A 386 1.35 -18.94 -14.99
N SER A 387 0.84 -17.73 -14.89
CA SER A 387 1.17 -16.83 -13.79
C SER A 387 -0.03 -16.01 -13.34
N VAL A 388 0.00 -15.60 -12.08
CA VAL A 388 -0.94 -14.64 -11.49
C VAL A 388 -0.13 -13.69 -10.61
N ASN A 389 -0.47 -12.40 -10.62
CA ASN A 389 0.21 -11.46 -9.74
C ASN A 389 -0.09 -11.82 -8.27
N GLN A 390 0.82 -11.47 -7.36
CA GLN A 390 0.56 -11.70 -5.94
C GLN A 390 -0.66 -10.88 -5.51
N TRP A 391 -1.54 -11.42 -4.68
CA TRP A 391 -2.76 -10.75 -4.26
C TRP A 391 -3.61 -10.21 -5.43
N GLY A 392 -3.52 -10.88 -6.58
CA GLY A 392 -4.39 -10.72 -7.75
C GLY A 392 -5.02 -12.05 -8.12
N THR A 393 -6.00 -12.03 -9.03
CA THR A 393 -6.86 -13.20 -9.28
C THR A 393 -7.12 -13.47 -10.76
N ASN A 394 -6.92 -14.73 -11.17
CA ASN A 394 -7.36 -15.24 -12.46
C ASN A 394 -8.63 -16.08 -12.30
N TYR A 395 -9.60 -15.87 -13.18
CA TYR A 395 -10.85 -16.65 -13.23
C TYR A 395 -10.86 -17.54 -14.48
N TYR A 396 -11.08 -18.83 -14.30
CA TYR A 396 -11.19 -19.80 -15.40
C TYR A 396 -12.56 -20.47 -15.37
N THR A 397 -13.45 -20.09 -16.28
CA THR A 397 -14.74 -20.76 -16.45
C THR A 397 -14.59 -21.93 -17.41
N LEU A 398 -15.00 -23.11 -16.97
CA LEU A 398 -14.89 -24.37 -17.70
C LEU A 398 -16.06 -24.53 -18.67
N LYS A 399 -15.78 -24.65 -19.97
CA LYS A 399 -16.77 -24.91 -21.01
C LYS A 399 -16.75 -26.38 -21.46
N GLY A 400 -17.86 -27.06 -21.22
CA GLY A 400 -18.17 -28.36 -21.81
C GLY A 400 -18.05 -29.54 -20.84
N GLY A 401 -19.08 -30.40 -20.85
CA GLY A 401 -19.06 -31.72 -20.20
C GLY A 401 -20.43 -32.33 -19.91
N PRO A 402 -21.36 -32.52 -20.87
CA PRO A 402 -22.57 -33.32 -20.63
C PRO A 402 -22.31 -34.84 -20.56
N ASP A 403 -21.12 -35.31 -20.96
CA ASP A 403 -20.81 -36.74 -21.11
C ASP A 403 -19.73 -37.26 -20.14
N ALA A 404 -19.03 -36.39 -19.40
CA ALA A 404 -17.99 -36.79 -18.45
C ALA A 404 -18.59 -36.98 -17.06
N GLN A 405 -18.23 -38.07 -16.39
CA GLN A 405 -18.74 -38.41 -15.06
C GLN A 405 -17.94 -37.73 -13.96
N ASN A 406 -16.64 -37.51 -14.19
CA ASN A 406 -15.74 -36.86 -13.24
C ASN A 406 -14.81 -35.88 -13.96
N VAL A 407 -14.41 -34.81 -13.27
CA VAL A 407 -13.28 -33.96 -13.64
C VAL A 407 -12.18 -34.11 -12.60
N THR A 408 -10.95 -34.22 -13.04
CA THR A 408 -9.78 -34.16 -12.16
C THR A 408 -9.01 -32.87 -12.45
N ILE A 409 -8.84 -32.05 -11.41
CA ILE A 409 -8.04 -30.84 -11.40
C ILE A 409 -6.69 -31.20 -10.76
N GLN A 410 -5.61 -30.96 -11.48
CA GLN A 410 -4.24 -31.06 -11.00
C GLN A 410 -3.62 -29.67 -11.04
N PHE A 411 -3.24 -29.14 -9.88
CA PHE A 411 -2.60 -27.85 -9.72
C PHE A 411 -1.18 -28.04 -9.18
N SER A 412 -0.22 -27.35 -9.77
CA SER A 412 1.18 -27.35 -9.32
C SER A 412 1.76 -25.95 -9.37
N GLY A 413 1.81 -25.27 -8.24
CA GLY A 413 2.47 -23.98 -8.06
C GLY A 413 3.93 -24.10 -7.62
N ASN A 414 4.71 -23.04 -7.83
CA ASN A 414 6.04 -22.94 -7.24
C ASN A 414 5.96 -22.90 -5.70
N GLU A 415 6.96 -23.49 -5.01
CA GLU A 415 7.07 -23.44 -3.54
C GLU A 415 7.67 -22.16 -3.00
N THR A 416 8.40 -21.44 -3.85
CA THR A 416 9.17 -20.25 -3.50
C THR A 416 9.10 -19.20 -4.58
N VAL A 417 9.23 -17.94 -4.17
CA VAL A 417 9.34 -16.78 -5.05
C VAL A 417 10.41 -15.84 -4.50
N PRO A 418 11.17 -15.12 -5.34
CA PRO A 418 12.11 -14.11 -4.84
C PRO A 418 11.34 -12.88 -4.32
N VAL A 419 11.94 -12.13 -3.40
CA VAL A 419 11.48 -10.77 -3.08
C VAL A 419 11.92 -9.77 -4.14
N ILE A 420 13.10 -9.98 -4.75
CA ILE A 420 13.72 -9.04 -5.70
C ILE A 420 14.23 -9.77 -6.95
N PRO A 421 14.21 -9.17 -8.16
CA PRO A 421 14.51 -9.88 -9.41
C PRO A 421 16.02 -10.06 -9.68
N THR A 422 16.84 -10.25 -8.65
CA THR A 422 18.28 -10.53 -8.75
C THR A 422 18.77 -11.42 -7.60
N SER A 423 19.93 -12.05 -7.74
CA SER A 423 20.59 -12.78 -6.63
C SER A 423 21.58 -11.89 -5.89
N ALA A 424 22.03 -12.32 -4.70
CA ALA A 424 23.22 -11.75 -4.05
C ALA A 424 24.41 -11.70 -5.03
N HIS A 425 25.28 -10.69 -4.89
CA HIS A 425 26.42 -10.53 -5.79
C HIS A 425 27.41 -11.68 -5.62
N SER A 426 27.67 -12.04 -4.37
CA SER A 426 28.43 -13.22 -3.99
C SER A 426 27.65 -14.05 -2.97
N GLY A 427 28.07 -15.30 -2.74
CA GLY A 427 27.43 -16.13 -1.71
C GLY A 427 25.93 -16.41 -1.91
N GLN A 428 25.17 -16.37 -0.82
CA GLN A 428 23.72 -16.59 -0.75
C GLN A 428 22.96 -15.39 -0.20
N PHE A 429 23.58 -14.55 0.63
CA PHE A 429 22.92 -13.49 1.36
C PHE A 429 23.38 -12.11 0.90
N ALA A 430 22.47 -11.15 0.96
CA ALA A 430 22.78 -9.73 0.82
C ALA A 430 21.94 -8.93 1.81
N MET A 431 22.33 -7.68 2.07
CA MET A 431 21.53 -6.74 2.84
C MET A 431 20.58 -6.00 1.90
N TRP A 432 19.28 -6.05 2.20
CA TRP A 432 18.23 -5.36 1.46
C TRP A 432 17.63 -4.23 2.29
N SER A 433 17.42 -3.08 1.67
CA SER A 433 16.89 -1.87 2.31
C SER A 433 15.42 -1.96 2.71
N ASN A 434 14.73 -3.05 2.37
CA ASN A 434 13.27 -3.10 2.25
C ASN A 434 12.73 -2.16 1.14
N ARG A 435 11.41 -2.22 0.94
CA ARG A 435 10.62 -1.29 0.13
C ARG A 435 9.39 -0.86 0.94
N VAL A 436 9.38 0.36 1.43
CA VAL A 436 8.27 0.91 2.23
C VAL A 436 8.13 2.37 1.84
N ASP A 437 6.90 2.85 1.74
CA ASP A 437 6.59 4.26 1.48
C ASP A 437 6.94 5.10 2.74
N ASP A 438 7.21 6.39 2.57
CA ASP A 438 7.55 7.39 3.61
C ASP A 438 8.50 6.88 4.71
N SER A 439 9.67 6.37 4.33
CA SER A 439 10.57 5.64 5.25
C SER A 439 12.04 6.11 5.25
N ASP A 440 12.80 5.75 6.30
CA ASP A 440 14.24 6.04 6.48
C ASP A 440 15.03 4.80 6.96
N ALA A 441 15.22 3.80 6.08
CA ALA A 441 15.92 2.57 6.43
C ALA A 441 17.45 2.77 6.54
N ARG A 442 18.05 2.36 7.66
CA ARG A 442 19.47 2.59 8.00
C ARG A 442 20.22 1.31 8.37
N LEU A 443 21.43 1.15 7.83
CA LEU A 443 22.40 0.12 8.22
C LEU A 443 23.72 0.80 8.63
N THR A 444 24.03 0.79 9.93
CA THR A 444 25.13 1.58 10.51
C THR A 444 26.21 0.71 11.16
N ARG A 445 27.48 1.09 11.03
CA ARG A 445 28.63 0.44 11.69
C ARG A 445 29.69 1.45 12.14
N GLU A 446 30.30 1.23 13.31
CA GLU A 446 31.54 1.92 13.71
C GLU A 446 32.75 1.33 12.99
N VAL A 447 33.58 2.19 12.39
CA VAL A 447 34.83 1.83 11.73
C VAL A 447 36.00 2.57 12.39
N ASP A 448 37.03 1.82 12.81
CA ASP A 448 38.23 2.37 13.42
C ASP A 448 39.35 2.55 12.38
N LEU A 449 39.54 3.77 11.90
CA LEU A 449 40.60 4.15 10.97
C LEU A 449 41.82 4.76 11.68
N THR A 450 41.92 4.67 13.01
CA THR A 450 43.00 5.33 13.77
C THR A 450 44.40 4.81 13.47
N SER A 451 44.49 3.59 12.94
CA SER A 451 45.76 2.91 12.65
C SER A 451 46.30 3.14 11.24
N VAL A 452 45.52 3.76 10.35
CA VAL A 452 45.85 3.93 8.93
C VAL A 452 46.01 5.40 8.54
N ARG A 453 46.65 5.65 7.40
CA ARG A 453 46.88 7.01 6.84
C ARG A 453 46.05 7.31 5.59
N SER A 454 45.46 6.28 5.03
CA SER A 454 44.54 6.27 3.91
C SER A 454 43.63 5.07 4.11
N ALA A 455 42.41 5.15 3.64
CA ALA A 455 41.44 4.06 3.72
C ALA A 455 40.53 4.14 2.50
N THR A 456 40.13 2.99 1.99
CA THR A 456 39.23 2.88 0.85
C THR A 456 38.05 2.01 1.25
N LEU A 457 36.83 2.49 1.07
CA LEU A 457 35.63 1.67 1.17
C LEU A 457 35.30 1.11 -0.21
N THR A 458 35.12 -0.20 -0.30
CA THR A 458 34.58 -0.87 -1.49
C THR A 458 33.38 -1.69 -1.10
N PHE A 459 32.35 -1.73 -1.93
CA PHE A 459 31.17 -2.57 -1.76
C PHE A 459 30.53 -2.82 -3.13
N TRP A 460 29.65 -3.80 -3.19
CA TRP A 460 28.77 -4.03 -4.33
C TRP A 460 27.37 -3.53 -4.01
N ALA A 461 26.74 -2.91 -5.00
CA ALA A 461 25.38 -2.41 -4.90
C ALA A 461 24.55 -2.81 -6.11
N TRP A 462 23.29 -3.13 -5.89
CA TRP A 462 22.26 -3.22 -6.92
C TRP A 462 21.08 -2.39 -6.46
N TYR A 463 20.48 -1.59 -7.33
CA TYR A 463 19.33 -0.78 -6.94
C TYR A 463 18.37 -0.53 -8.11
N ASN A 464 17.09 -0.49 -7.77
CA ASN A 464 16.02 0.01 -8.62
C ASN A 464 15.10 0.83 -7.71
N ILE A 465 15.24 2.15 -7.82
CA ILE A 465 14.69 3.17 -6.92
C ILE A 465 13.95 4.20 -7.77
N GLU A 466 12.89 4.81 -7.27
CA GLU A 466 12.15 5.85 -8.00
C GLU A 466 13.09 7.03 -8.33
N GLU A 467 13.10 7.47 -9.58
CA GLU A 467 14.07 8.45 -10.06
C GLU A 467 13.76 9.86 -9.55
N LEU A 468 14.70 10.45 -8.80
CA LEU A 468 14.68 11.80 -8.22
C LEU A 468 13.65 12.05 -7.11
N TRP A 469 12.90 11.03 -6.70
CA TRP A 469 11.97 11.06 -5.56
C TRP A 469 12.58 10.34 -4.36
N ASP A 470 12.94 9.08 -4.57
CA ASP A 470 13.65 8.25 -3.60
C ASP A 470 15.18 8.34 -3.75
N PHE A 471 15.88 8.22 -2.62
CA PHE A 471 17.34 8.23 -2.61
C PHE A 471 17.97 7.27 -1.61
N ALA A 472 19.01 6.55 -2.05
CA ALA A 472 19.93 5.85 -1.16
C ALA A 472 21.26 6.61 -1.02
N TYR A 473 21.94 6.44 0.12
CA TYR A 473 23.15 7.18 0.47
C TYR A 473 24.19 6.27 1.15
N VAL A 474 25.46 6.55 0.88
CA VAL A 474 26.56 6.18 1.78
C VAL A 474 26.93 7.41 2.58
N MET A 475 26.83 7.32 3.91
CA MET A 475 27.05 8.44 4.81
C MET A 475 28.16 8.16 5.82
N ILE A 476 28.94 9.19 6.13
CA ILE A 476 29.94 9.17 7.20
C ILE A 476 29.57 10.16 8.30
N SER A 477 29.76 9.75 9.56
CA SER A 477 29.72 10.62 10.73
C SER A 477 30.97 10.49 11.58
N THR A 478 31.43 11.61 12.17
CA THR A 478 32.58 11.66 13.09
C THR A 478 32.17 11.96 14.54
N ASP A 479 30.93 12.38 14.75
CA ASP A 479 30.36 12.75 16.06
C ASP A 479 29.14 11.88 16.44
N GLY A 480 28.59 11.14 15.48
CA GLY A 480 27.39 10.33 15.58
C GLY A 480 26.07 11.08 15.55
N THR A 481 26.11 12.39 15.30
CA THR A 481 24.93 13.26 15.26
C THR A 481 24.75 13.93 13.91
N THR A 482 25.84 14.30 13.24
CA THR A 482 25.81 14.88 11.89
C THR A 482 26.33 13.88 10.88
N TRP A 483 25.69 13.83 9.71
CA TRP A 483 25.99 12.84 8.68
C TRP A 483 26.25 13.53 7.35
N THR A 484 27.29 13.08 6.65
CA THR A 484 27.68 13.63 5.35
C THR A 484 27.54 12.56 4.28
N PRO A 485 26.66 12.74 3.28
CA PRO A 485 26.61 11.87 2.11
C PRO A 485 27.92 11.95 1.31
N ILE A 486 28.43 10.80 0.88
CA ILE A 486 29.64 10.72 0.08
C ILE A 486 29.28 10.52 -1.39
N ALA A 487 29.68 11.48 -2.23
CA ALA A 487 29.44 11.43 -3.66
C ALA A 487 30.28 10.35 -4.35
N THR A 488 29.68 9.68 -5.33
CA THR A 488 30.33 8.79 -6.29
C THR A 488 29.97 9.20 -7.72
N ASP A 489 30.60 8.57 -8.71
CA ASP A 489 30.29 8.78 -10.13
C ASP A 489 28.85 8.34 -10.51
N ARG A 490 28.12 7.69 -9.59
CA ARG A 490 26.74 7.20 -9.78
C ARG A 490 25.70 7.98 -8.97
N THR A 491 26.13 8.86 -8.09
CA THR A 491 25.24 9.71 -7.30
C THR A 491 24.92 11.01 -8.03
N THR A 492 23.75 11.59 -7.78
CA THR A 492 23.35 12.92 -8.27
C THR A 492 22.97 13.84 -7.13
N THR A 493 23.11 15.15 -7.35
CA THR A 493 22.58 16.20 -6.46
C THR A 493 21.35 16.89 -7.08
N GLU A 494 20.85 16.39 -8.21
CA GLU A 494 19.58 16.85 -8.77
C GLU A 494 18.46 16.49 -7.81
N ASN A 495 17.62 17.47 -7.48
CA ASN A 495 16.58 17.36 -6.48
C ASN A 495 15.41 18.32 -6.82
N PRO A 496 14.70 18.09 -7.93
CA PRO A 496 13.62 18.99 -8.37
C PRO A 496 12.40 18.98 -7.43
N PHE A 497 12.24 17.92 -6.63
CA PHE A 497 11.11 17.68 -5.73
C PHE A 497 11.46 17.87 -4.25
N ASN A 498 12.67 18.33 -3.92
CA ASN A 498 13.12 18.59 -2.54
C ASN A 498 13.06 17.38 -1.57
N THR A 499 13.13 16.17 -2.12
CA THR A 499 13.17 14.90 -1.37
C THR A 499 14.59 14.43 -1.06
N GLY A 500 15.59 14.88 -1.81
CA GLY A 500 17.00 14.52 -1.62
C GLY A 500 17.78 15.35 -0.58
N TYR A 501 18.80 14.75 0.03
CA TYR A 501 19.63 15.32 1.11
C TYR A 501 21.13 15.46 0.76
N GLY A 502 21.48 15.38 -0.51
CA GLY A 502 22.87 15.49 -0.99
C GLY A 502 23.10 14.63 -2.22
N ALA A 503 24.36 14.21 -2.42
CA ALA A 503 24.70 13.28 -3.48
C ALA A 503 24.16 11.88 -3.13
N GLY A 504 23.09 11.45 -3.81
CA GLY A 504 22.42 10.18 -3.55
C GLY A 504 22.29 9.30 -4.81
N TYR A 505 22.14 8.01 -4.59
CA TYR A 505 21.74 7.03 -5.59
C TYR A 505 20.24 7.12 -5.82
N THR A 506 19.83 7.11 -7.08
CA THR A 506 18.42 7.10 -7.50
C THR A 506 18.34 6.42 -8.87
N ALA A 507 17.13 6.18 -9.39
CA ALA A 507 16.89 5.40 -10.59
C ALA A 507 17.42 3.94 -10.47
N THR A 508 17.90 3.35 -11.56
CA THR A 508 18.38 1.96 -11.59
C THR A 508 19.88 1.83 -11.85
N SER A 509 20.54 0.88 -11.17
CA SER A 509 21.91 0.47 -11.47
C SER A 509 22.01 -0.46 -12.70
N GLY A 510 20.89 -1.07 -13.10
CA GLY A 510 20.77 -2.07 -14.17
C GLY A 510 21.30 -3.46 -13.79
N ASP A 511 22.51 -3.53 -13.23
CA ASP A 511 23.15 -4.75 -12.72
C ASP A 511 23.88 -4.41 -11.41
N TRP A 512 24.50 -5.40 -10.79
CA TRP A 512 25.42 -5.18 -9.67
C TRP A 512 26.60 -4.30 -10.11
N VAL A 513 26.87 -3.26 -9.33
CA VAL A 513 27.95 -2.30 -9.57
C VAL A 513 28.87 -2.25 -8.36
N GLN A 514 30.17 -2.25 -8.61
CA GLN A 514 31.15 -2.05 -7.55
C GLN A 514 31.37 -0.56 -7.33
N GLU A 515 31.31 -0.14 -6.08
CA GLU A 515 31.63 1.20 -5.63
C GLU A 515 33.00 1.26 -4.98
N THR A 516 33.65 2.42 -5.08
CA THR A 516 34.96 2.66 -4.48
C THR A 516 35.02 4.10 -3.99
N ILE A 517 35.08 4.26 -2.68
CA ILE A 517 35.03 5.55 -1.99
C ILE A 517 36.34 5.78 -1.24
N ASP A 518 37.00 6.91 -1.49
CA ASP A 518 38.17 7.34 -0.74
C ASP A 518 37.77 7.88 0.65
N LEU A 519 38.17 7.18 1.70
CA LEU A 519 37.96 7.56 3.10
C LEU A 519 39.22 8.20 3.72
N SER A 520 40.25 8.52 2.93
CA SER A 520 41.52 9.04 3.46
C SER A 520 41.38 10.34 4.25
N ALA A 521 40.33 11.14 4.00
CA ALA A 521 40.01 12.33 4.80
C ALA A 521 39.69 11.99 6.28
N TYR A 522 39.24 10.77 6.55
CA TYR A 522 38.87 10.28 7.88
C TYR A 522 39.95 9.40 8.54
N ALA A 523 41.07 9.16 7.84
CA ALA A 523 42.18 8.38 8.39
C ALA A 523 42.72 9.00 9.69
N GLY A 524 43.05 8.14 10.66
CA GLY A 524 43.48 8.56 12.00
C GLY A 524 42.34 8.80 12.99
N GLN A 525 41.08 8.52 12.62
CA GLN A 525 39.88 8.73 13.45
C GLN A 525 39.01 7.47 13.52
N LYS A 526 38.07 7.44 14.46
CA LYS A 526 36.93 6.52 14.42
C LYS A 526 35.77 7.23 13.73
N ILE A 527 35.05 6.52 12.88
CA ILE A 527 33.89 7.04 12.16
C ILE A 527 32.71 6.08 12.31
N GLN A 528 31.51 6.59 12.05
CA GLN A 528 30.37 5.74 11.72
C GLN A 528 30.15 5.77 10.22
N LEU A 529 30.00 4.58 9.63
CA LEU A 529 29.62 4.36 8.25
C LEU A 529 28.15 3.93 8.22
N ARG A 530 27.36 4.51 7.33
CA ARG A 530 25.95 4.17 7.17
C ARG A 530 25.56 4.02 5.70
N PHE A 531 24.71 3.04 5.43
CA PHE A 531 23.91 2.94 4.23
C PHE A 531 22.47 3.31 4.61
N GLU A 532 21.91 4.34 3.98
CA GLU A 532 20.61 4.93 4.32
C GLU A 532 19.75 4.96 3.05
N TYR A 533 18.50 4.50 3.11
CA TYR A 533 17.52 4.55 2.01
C TYR A 533 16.30 5.32 2.49
N ILE A 534 16.03 6.44 1.84
CA ILE A 534 14.96 7.37 2.20
C ILE A 534 13.97 7.39 1.05
N THR A 535 12.70 7.12 1.36
CA THR A 535 11.60 7.12 0.40
C THR A 535 10.63 8.28 0.64
N ASP A 536 9.93 8.73 -0.39
CA ASP A 536 8.84 9.71 -0.24
C ASP A 536 7.46 9.07 -0.07
N ASP A 537 6.39 9.85 -0.20
CA ASP A 537 5.07 9.54 0.37
C ASP A 537 4.37 8.34 -0.31
N ALA A 538 4.75 7.98 -1.53
CA ALA A 538 4.18 6.85 -2.27
C ALA A 538 5.12 6.40 -3.39
N VAL A 539 4.80 5.25 -4.00
CA VAL A 539 5.57 4.64 -5.09
C VAL A 539 6.97 4.23 -4.64
N VAL A 540 7.09 2.98 -4.22
CA VAL A 540 8.38 2.36 -3.96
C VAL A 540 8.71 1.29 -5.01
N ARG A 541 9.95 1.33 -5.51
CA ARG A 541 10.50 0.29 -6.39
C ARG A 541 11.08 -0.88 -5.58
N ASP A 542 12.02 -1.63 -6.17
CA ASP A 542 12.61 -2.79 -5.51
C ASP A 542 13.56 -2.43 -4.36
N GLY A 543 14.03 -1.18 -4.29
CA GLY A 543 14.94 -0.68 -3.25
C GLY A 543 16.42 -0.89 -3.58
N PHE A 544 17.22 -1.11 -2.54
CA PHE A 544 18.69 -1.19 -2.61
C PHE A 544 19.21 -2.49 -1.99
N LEU A 545 20.12 -3.16 -2.69
CA LEU A 545 20.90 -4.29 -2.19
C LEU A 545 22.36 -3.89 -2.00
N LEU A 546 22.93 -4.34 -0.89
CA LEU A 546 24.31 -4.15 -0.50
C LEU A 546 24.98 -5.49 -0.25
N ASP A 547 26.20 -5.65 -0.78
CA ASP A 547 26.98 -6.86 -0.61
C ASP A 547 28.50 -6.56 -0.60
N ASP A 548 29.30 -7.51 -0.11
CA ASP A 548 30.77 -7.52 -0.18
C ASP A 548 31.44 -6.21 0.30
N VAL A 549 31.05 -5.72 1.49
CA VAL A 549 31.57 -4.46 2.07
C VAL A 549 32.99 -4.68 2.60
N SER A 550 33.95 -3.84 2.23
CA SER A 550 35.35 -4.00 2.61
C SER A 550 36.08 -2.68 2.80
N ILE A 551 36.98 -2.66 3.78
CA ILE A 551 38.00 -1.62 3.98
C ILE A 551 39.35 -2.33 4.16
N PRO A 552 40.07 -2.60 3.05
CA PRO A 552 41.25 -3.45 3.06
C PRO A 552 42.38 -2.96 3.96
N GLU A 553 42.55 -1.64 4.12
CA GLU A 553 43.65 -1.05 4.89
C GLU A 553 43.56 -1.36 6.39
N ILE A 554 42.37 -1.67 6.92
CA ILE A 554 42.15 -2.13 8.29
C ILE A 554 41.83 -3.64 8.36
N GLY A 555 41.80 -4.33 7.23
CA GLY A 555 41.46 -5.75 7.13
C GLY A 555 39.99 -6.05 7.44
N PHE A 556 39.10 -5.08 7.24
CA PHE A 556 37.66 -5.27 7.40
C PHE A 556 37.03 -5.80 6.10
N SER A 557 36.20 -6.82 6.20
CA SER A 557 35.35 -7.32 5.13
C SER A 557 34.11 -8.02 5.70
N ASP A 558 32.96 -7.82 5.09
CA ASP A 558 31.69 -8.49 5.39
C ASP A 558 30.97 -8.79 4.07
N ASP A 559 30.77 -10.07 3.79
CA ASP A 559 30.02 -10.61 2.64
C ASP A 559 28.58 -11.00 3.05
N PHE A 560 28.19 -10.69 4.28
CA PHE A 560 26.87 -11.01 4.84
C PHE A 560 26.49 -12.50 4.80
N GLU A 561 27.44 -13.42 4.68
CA GLU A 561 27.15 -14.86 4.71
C GLU A 561 26.97 -15.41 6.14
N GLN A 562 27.31 -14.60 7.15
CA GLN A 562 27.08 -14.91 8.56
C GLN A 562 25.91 -14.07 9.10
N PRO A 563 25.12 -14.59 10.07
CA PRO A 563 24.07 -13.80 10.70
C PRO A 563 24.59 -12.45 11.17
N ILE A 564 23.86 -11.38 10.86
CA ILE A 564 24.22 -10.02 11.29
C ILE A 564 24.47 -10.00 12.80
N ASP A 565 25.68 -9.56 13.18
CA ASP A 565 26.08 -9.45 14.57
C ASP A 565 25.88 -8.02 15.11
N THR A 566 26.18 -7.81 16.39
CA THR A 566 25.96 -6.53 17.08
C THR A 566 26.89 -5.39 16.61
N SER A 567 27.80 -5.64 15.67
CA SER A 567 28.66 -4.59 15.10
C SER A 567 28.00 -3.83 13.95
N TRP A 568 26.88 -4.34 13.43
CA TRP A 568 25.93 -3.60 12.61
C TRP A 568 24.70 -3.23 13.43
N VAL A 569 24.18 -2.03 13.20
CA VAL A 569 22.88 -1.57 13.70
C VAL A 569 21.94 -1.50 12.50
N THR A 570 20.92 -2.36 12.50
CA THR A 570 19.91 -2.47 11.45
C THR A 570 18.62 -1.78 11.88
N GLU A 571 18.18 -0.80 11.11
CA GLU A 571 16.87 -0.16 11.20
C GLU A 571 16.24 -0.29 9.82
N GLY A 572 15.26 -1.18 9.66
CA GLY A 572 14.64 -1.46 8.37
C GLY A 572 15.46 -2.31 7.40
N TRP A 573 16.79 -2.41 7.48
CA TRP A 573 17.54 -3.30 6.58
C TRP A 573 17.40 -4.78 6.99
N ALA A 574 17.20 -5.66 6.01
CA ALA A 574 17.02 -7.09 6.21
C ALA A 574 18.13 -7.89 5.50
N GLN A 575 18.71 -8.88 6.18
CA GLN A 575 19.61 -9.85 5.58
C GLN A 575 18.80 -10.94 4.88
N ILE A 576 18.83 -10.99 3.56
CA ILE A 576 17.95 -11.86 2.77
C ILE A 576 18.74 -12.89 1.95
N ASP A 577 18.23 -14.12 1.90
CA ASP A 577 18.62 -15.14 0.90
C ASP A 577 17.79 -15.06 -0.38
N ASN A 578 16.89 -14.06 -0.45
CA ASN A 578 15.96 -13.82 -1.54
C ASN A 578 15.02 -15.00 -1.84
N VAL A 579 14.53 -15.67 -0.78
CA VAL A 579 13.61 -16.80 -0.88
C VAL A 579 12.42 -16.60 0.06
N LEU A 580 11.27 -16.25 -0.52
CA LEU A 580 9.98 -16.23 0.15
C LEU A 580 9.22 -17.52 -0.10
N ARG A 581 8.31 -17.86 0.81
CA ARG A 581 7.27 -18.86 0.58
C ARG A 581 6.32 -18.35 -0.47
N GLN A 582 6.02 -19.22 -1.44
CA GLN A 582 4.91 -19.00 -2.35
C GLN A 582 3.73 -19.86 -1.89
N SER A 583 2.59 -19.22 -1.70
CA SER A 583 1.31 -19.85 -1.41
C SER A 583 0.29 -19.53 -2.50
N PHE A 584 -0.80 -20.28 -2.54
CA PHE A 584 -1.91 -20.06 -3.47
C PHE A 584 -3.24 -20.30 -2.77
N THR A 585 -4.27 -19.58 -3.19
CA THR A 585 -5.66 -19.97 -2.95
C THR A 585 -6.28 -20.49 -4.23
N LEU A 586 -6.99 -21.61 -4.12
CA LEU A 586 -7.74 -22.20 -5.22
C LEU A 586 -9.18 -22.39 -4.78
N GLN A 587 -10.11 -21.69 -5.42
CA GLN A 587 -11.53 -21.83 -5.15
C GLN A 587 -12.26 -22.40 -6.35
N LEU A 588 -13.27 -23.21 -6.07
CA LEU A 588 -14.18 -23.74 -7.06
C LEU A 588 -15.58 -23.20 -6.80
N ILE A 589 -16.09 -22.45 -7.77
CA ILE A 589 -17.46 -21.96 -7.79
C ILE A 589 -18.26 -22.86 -8.72
N GLN A 590 -19.34 -23.46 -8.25
CA GLN A 590 -20.23 -24.31 -9.04
C GLN A 590 -21.63 -23.73 -9.07
N GLU A 591 -22.19 -23.56 -10.26
CA GLU A 591 -23.60 -23.23 -10.47
C GLU A 591 -24.34 -24.49 -10.89
N MET A 592 -25.29 -24.94 -10.09
CA MET A 592 -26.14 -26.10 -10.35
C MET A 592 -27.30 -25.74 -11.29
N ALA A 593 -27.87 -26.74 -11.95
CA ALA A 593 -28.99 -26.62 -12.89
C ALA A 593 -30.28 -26.14 -12.22
N ASP A 594 -30.42 -26.35 -10.90
CA ASP A 594 -31.51 -25.80 -10.09
C ASP A 594 -31.27 -24.35 -9.61
N GLY A 595 -30.11 -23.76 -9.96
CA GLY A 595 -29.69 -22.42 -9.59
C GLY A 595 -28.95 -22.33 -8.25
N THR A 596 -28.72 -23.44 -7.55
CA THR A 596 -27.88 -23.46 -6.34
C THR A 596 -26.44 -23.14 -6.72
N ILE A 597 -25.76 -22.28 -5.95
CA ILE A 597 -24.33 -21.98 -6.12
C ILE A 597 -23.56 -22.47 -4.90
N THR A 598 -22.43 -23.14 -5.11
CA THR A 598 -21.50 -23.53 -4.04
C THR A 598 -20.12 -22.95 -4.30
N VAL A 599 -19.45 -22.54 -3.24
CA VAL A 599 -18.05 -22.12 -3.24
C VAL A 599 -17.27 -23.08 -2.36
N GLU A 600 -16.26 -23.73 -2.91
CA GLU A 600 -15.37 -24.66 -2.20
C GLU A 600 -13.93 -24.14 -2.28
N LEU A 601 -13.28 -23.97 -1.13
CA LEU A 601 -11.86 -23.61 -1.03
C LEU A 601 -11.03 -24.89 -1.07
N LEU A 602 -10.44 -25.18 -2.23
CA LEU A 602 -9.67 -26.40 -2.50
C LEU A 602 -8.23 -26.32 -1.95
N LEU A 603 -7.67 -25.12 -1.96
CA LEU A 603 -6.30 -24.83 -1.54
C LEU A 603 -6.25 -23.52 -0.74
N THR A 604 -5.50 -23.54 0.35
CA THR A 604 -5.19 -22.39 1.22
C THR A 604 -3.69 -22.16 1.28
N ASP A 605 -3.28 -21.03 1.85
CA ASP A 605 -1.89 -20.70 2.12
C ASP A 605 -1.21 -21.61 3.16
N GLU A 606 -1.98 -22.33 3.97
CA GLU A 606 -1.46 -23.35 4.90
C GLU A 606 -1.06 -24.66 4.21
N ASN A 607 -1.56 -24.92 3.00
CA ASN A 607 -1.28 -26.15 2.27
C ASN A 607 0.06 -26.08 1.51
N ALA A 608 0.52 -27.22 0.99
CA ALA A 608 1.53 -27.19 -0.06
C ALA A 608 0.93 -26.55 -1.32
N PRO A 609 1.68 -25.78 -2.14
CA PRO A 609 1.13 -25.04 -3.28
C PRO A 609 0.76 -25.92 -4.49
N SER A 610 0.36 -27.16 -4.25
CA SER A 610 0.01 -28.17 -5.25
C SER A 610 -1.07 -29.11 -4.71
N GLY A 611 -1.93 -29.63 -5.58
CA GLY A 611 -2.97 -30.56 -5.19
C GLY A 611 -3.65 -31.25 -6.36
N GLU A 612 -4.37 -32.33 -6.05
CA GLU A 612 -5.22 -33.05 -7.00
C GLU A 612 -6.62 -33.25 -6.42
N TRP A 613 -7.64 -32.86 -7.17
CA TRP A 613 -9.05 -32.95 -6.78
C TRP A 613 -9.85 -33.64 -7.89
N THR A 614 -10.52 -34.74 -7.56
CA THR A 614 -11.48 -35.38 -8.44
C THR A 614 -12.90 -35.02 -8.00
N LEU A 615 -13.63 -34.38 -8.89
CA LEU A 615 -14.95 -33.81 -8.66
C LEU A 615 -15.97 -34.52 -9.55
N PRO A 616 -17.13 -34.95 -9.02
CA PRO A 616 -18.17 -35.55 -9.83
C PRO A 616 -18.79 -34.48 -10.73
N LEU A 617 -18.70 -34.65 -12.05
CA LEU A 617 -19.36 -33.80 -13.05
C LEU A 617 -20.86 -34.10 -13.17
N GLY A 618 -21.50 -34.63 -12.12
CA GLY A 618 -22.89 -35.10 -12.17
C GLY A 618 -23.81 -34.11 -12.90
N GLY A 619 -24.72 -34.63 -13.74
CA GLY A 619 -25.47 -33.87 -14.76
C GLY A 619 -26.38 -32.73 -14.27
N ASP A 620 -26.27 -32.36 -13.00
CA ASP A 620 -26.91 -31.22 -12.36
C ASP A 620 -25.99 -29.99 -12.27
N VAL A 621 -24.73 -30.01 -12.73
CA VAL A 621 -23.91 -28.78 -12.72
C VAL A 621 -23.93 -28.07 -14.08
N LYS A 622 -24.29 -26.79 -14.06
CA LYS A 622 -24.46 -25.94 -15.24
C LYS A 622 -23.16 -25.24 -15.64
N ASN A 623 -22.48 -24.60 -14.69
CA ASN A 623 -21.22 -23.88 -14.89
C ASN A 623 -20.27 -24.13 -13.71
N TRP A 624 -18.97 -24.08 -13.98
CA TRP A 624 -17.93 -24.16 -12.96
C TRP A 624 -16.86 -23.11 -13.26
N THR A 625 -16.43 -22.39 -12.24
CA THR A 625 -15.35 -21.40 -12.35
C THR A 625 -14.29 -21.71 -11.30
N LEU A 626 -13.05 -21.83 -11.77
CA LEU A 626 -11.88 -21.95 -10.92
C LEU A 626 -11.31 -20.55 -10.68
N VAL A 627 -11.08 -20.20 -9.42
CA VAL A 627 -10.51 -18.91 -9.00
C VAL A 627 -9.12 -19.18 -8.44
N VAL A 628 -8.09 -18.61 -9.06
CA VAL A 628 -6.69 -18.84 -8.72
C VAL A 628 -6.06 -17.53 -8.30
N SER A 629 -5.44 -17.49 -7.11
CA SER A 629 -4.66 -16.34 -6.66
C SER A 629 -3.31 -16.77 -6.07
N GLY A 630 -2.27 -16.00 -6.35
CA GLY A 630 -0.94 -16.18 -5.76
C GLY A 630 -0.78 -15.32 -4.52
N LEU A 631 -0.13 -15.85 -3.48
CA LEU A 631 0.06 -15.17 -2.20
C LEU A 631 1.51 -15.29 -1.74
N ALA A 632 2.18 -14.16 -1.64
CA ALA A 632 3.47 -14.00 -0.99
C ALA A 632 3.56 -12.57 -0.43
N PRO A 633 4.24 -12.37 0.71
CA PRO A 633 4.40 -11.05 1.29
C PRO A 633 5.39 -10.23 0.45
N VAL A 634 5.17 -8.92 0.35
CA VAL A 634 6.13 -7.91 -0.12
C VAL A 634 6.57 -8.02 -1.59
N THR A 635 6.52 -9.18 -2.25
CA THR A 635 7.01 -9.37 -3.63
C THR A 635 6.03 -8.93 -4.71
N ILE A 636 6.57 -8.35 -5.78
CA ILE A 636 5.85 -8.00 -7.02
C ILE A 636 6.11 -9.03 -8.13
N ILE A 637 6.89 -10.08 -7.86
CA ILE A 637 7.18 -11.13 -8.82
C ILE A 637 5.96 -12.06 -8.90
N PRO A 638 5.36 -12.28 -10.09
CA PRO A 638 4.18 -13.13 -10.22
C PRO A 638 4.39 -14.56 -9.74
N ALA A 639 3.32 -15.14 -9.20
CA ALA A 639 3.27 -16.53 -8.77
C ALA A 639 3.06 -17.44 -10.00
N ASN A 640 3.99 -18.36 -10.24
CA ASN A 640 3.92 -19.28 -11.39
C ASN A 640 3.29 -20.63 -11.01
N PHE A 641 2.46 -21.17 -11.90
CA PHE A 641 1.80 -22.46 -11.72
C PHE A 641 1.55 -23.19 -13.04
N ASN A 642 1.23 -24.48 -12.92
CA ASN A 642 0.68 -25.31 -13.99
C ASN A 642 -0.69 -25.84 -13.57
N LEU A 643 -1.60 -25.95 -14.53
CA LEU A 643 -2.97 -26.41 -14.33
C LEU A 643 -3.33 -27.46 -15.38
N THR A 644 -3.68 -28.67 -14.95
CA THR A 644 -4.22 -29.71 -15.84
C THR A 644 -5.61 -30.11 -15.37
N ILE A 645 -6.57 -30.10 -16.30
CA ILE A 645 -7.94 -30.49 -16.03
C ILE A 645 -8.36 -31.58 -17.01
N THR A 646 -8.61 -32.77 -16.49
CA THR A 646 -9.01 -33.93 -17.28
C THR A 646 -10.47 -34.27 -17.02
N ALA A 647 -11.19 -34.69 -18.06
CA ALA A 647 -12.56 -35.16 -17.97
C ALA A 647 -12.58 -36.68 -18.23
N GLN A 648 -13.23 -37.45 -17.36
CA GLN A 648 -13.33 -38.92 -17.42
C GLN A 648 -14.74 -39.40 -17.71
#